data_AF-A0A6A1V3U9-F1
#
_entry.id   AF-A0A6A1V3U9-F1
#
_cell.length_a   1.000
_cell.length_b   1.000
_cell.length_c   1.000
_cell.angle_alpha   90.00
_cell.angle_beta   90.00
_cell.angle_gamma   90.00
#
_symmetry.space_group_name_H-M   'P 1'
#
loop_
_entity.id
_entity.type
_entity.pdbx_description
1 polymer ?
#
loop_
_entity_poly.entity_id
_entity_poly.type
_entity_poly.pdbx_seq_one_letter_code
_entity_poly.pdbx_strand_id
1 'polypeptide(L)'
;MKRSKASTKKQQKRGVDFKKIKRKIGRKLPPPKNSTNTEIKSKAIILPEQSVASEKEGLAVNKKGLTLKELLQQTSHHNSKVRRDALIGIKDLFLKHPTELRLHKYAVIEKLRERIGDDDKVVREALYQLFKSVIFPSCKEDNQGLFISLIMAYVFNAMTHLTIDIRLMAFKFLDLVVQNYPPCFISYAEKILQSYEDILRKNQFYLQDKGKLKNVLSGLVRCLLLVPCNDREADSCEKVMLHAFEPNLLTGSSRFPLIIKKLKDVLPVLVNCFQDLIPLVHTMPLLDAQSFDCLMGILQSIEIIVRSFIYGSGKGKSEYELPHGGPNFPVGGGTISSLLMKKLLVVFPLNPTRQLSEKDDDRYFILNILITRILLQFSEWICPPSVVLEKFLEFIENALLRKICSGTRFGRAIWETNMLSLLPFLPKLISQVARNWSFRLLQAFTKIFKDCHPESSLKMACLSTIEDMLIPKGGVCLDSSDPEILDHQIAWIRELTPLLILLGDKHPPCSQVVLRLQLRLGQCALVNSAFEGEYEIMQYSLVEFYGTFQDDGNICYGPFVTLPRDSQELSLSCLYYFANLDSPLLKSIASCCLSHDLEPFILFRIVEVLHSAYAAGHIRITDHICFFTILLSSFKVFPETIDPVSENDTKITNRGTFKSVTSVVCANLLQIGDSSLVFEILEKITFGQVLLKPSLDNACAMLRMLAVMDCKPSRLSEQSIITLSTFLPGYLIDVVQRIPEIHDKPTSVPALRYYLLPCFLLFDRSRKLLALVLKTMGSLITESSSLLFSPKHIQLSTDCSSRINAIVSILVLMHKEVKVQKIISSHKADVDHMLQKILSLQSSEETSMTIEEKHKLHCAFEQLKVLTSTSTSGVPAI
;
A
#
# COMPACT_ATOMS: atom_id res chain seq x y z
N MET A 1 80.12 2.70 61.10
CA MET A 1 81.50 2.44 61.58
C MET A 1 82.19 1.43 60.66
N LYS A 2 83.12 1.89 59.80
CA LYS A 2 84.33 1.17 59.34
C LYS A 2 85.15 2.11 58.43
N ARG A 3 86.27 2.60 58.97
CA ARG A 3 87.25 3.51 58.35
C ARG A 3 88.06 2.78 57.27
N SER A 4 88.33 3.45 56.16
CA SER A 4 89.31 3.06 55.15
C SER A 4 90.74 3.36 55.65
N LYS A 5 91.65 2.38 55.50
CA LYS A 5 93.10 2.53 55.73
C LYS A 5 93.79 2.89 54.41
N ALA A 6 94.56 3.96 54.42
CA ALA A 6 95.45 4.37 53.34
C ALA A 6 96.68 3.45 53.23
N SER A 7 97.18 3.24 52.02
CA SER A 7 98.54 2.73 51.78
C SER A 7 99.38 3.73 50.97
N THR A 8 100.50 4.05 51.60
CA THR A 8 101.70 4.83 51.28
C THR A 8 102.16 4.89 49.81
N LYS A 9 102.35 6.12 49.30
CA LYS A 9 103.18 6.45 48.11
C LYS A 9 104.67 6.26 48.44
N LYS A 10 105.36 5.36 47.73
CA LYS A 10 106.84 5.34 47.67
C LYS A 10 107.35 6.39 46.67
N GLN A 11 108.26 7.25 47.12
CA GLN A 11 108.99 8.22 46.30
C GLN A 11 109.79 7.53 45.18
N GLN A 12 109.66 8.03 43.94
CA GLN A 12 110.51 7.64 42.81
C GLN A 12 111.82 8.42 42.84
N LYS A 13 112.94 7.70 42.82
CA LYS A 13 114.28 8.24 42.53
C LYS A 13 114.35 8.67 41.07
N ARG A 14 114.85 9.89 40.83
CA ARG A 14 115.18 10.42 39.49
C ARG A 14 116.30 9.58 38.84
N GLY A 15 116.19 9.37 37.53
CA GLY A 15 117.34 9.25 36.62
C GLY A 15 117.56 7.90 35.93
N VAL A 16 116.77 7.58 34.90
CA VAL A 16 117.29 7.00 33.62
C VAL A 16 116.30 7.41 32.51
N ASP A 17 116.68 8.36 31.64
CA ASP A 17 115.77 8.96 30.64
C ASP A 17 115.42 8.02 29.48
N PHE A 18 116.24 7.00 29.21
CA PHE A 18 115.97 6.01 28.17
C PHE A 18 116.07 4.58 28.69
N LYS A 19 114.93 4.01 29.07
CA LYS A 19 114.81 2.55 29.24
C LYS A 19 114.56 1.87 27.88
N LYS A 20 115.51 1.04 27.44
CA LYS A 20 115.31 0.04 26.37
C LYS A 20 114.72 -1.22 27.02
N ILE A 21 113.52 -1.61 26.60
CA ILE A 21 112.87 -2.84 27.06
C ILE A 21 113.60 -4.03 26.40
N LYS A 22 114.08 -5.00 27.19
CA LYS A 22 114.69 -6.23 26.67
C LYS A 22 113.61 -7.06 25.96
N ARG A 23 113.92 -7.48 24.72
CA ARG A 23 113.00 -8.12 23.78
C ARG A 23 112.80 -9.61 24.10
N LYS A 24 111.59 -10.13 23.87
CA LYS A 24 111.35 -11.57 23.66
C LYS A 24 111.34 -11.85 22.16
N ILE A 25 112.08 -12.86 21.73
CA ILE A 25 112.23 -13.27 20.32
C ILE A 25 110.86 -13.70 19.75
N GLY A 26 110.53 -13.27 18.52
CA GLY A 26 109.32 -13.67 17.79
C GLY A 26 108.14 -12.68 17.73
N ARG A 27 108.21 -11.49 18.35
CA ARG A 27 107.17 -10.44 18.23
C ARG A 27 107.61 -9.30 17.29
N LYS A 28 106.66 -8.75 16.50
CA LYS A 28 106.90 -7.58 15.63
C LYS A 28 107.49 -6.43 16.45
N LEU A 29 108.54 -5.81 15.91
CA LEU A 29 109.21 -4.68 16.55
C LEU A 29 108.21 -3.54 16.79
N PRO A 30 108.09 -3.02 18.02
CA PRO A 30 107.32 -1.80 18.23
C PRO A 30 107.95 -0.67 17.43
N PRO A 31 107.13 0.22 16.84
CA PRO A 31 107.65 1.35 16.09
C PRO A 31 108.58 2.21 16.96
N PRO A 32 109.56 2.89 16.36
CA PRO A 32 110.59 3.62 17.08
C PRO A 32 109.97 4.69 17.98
N LYS A 33 110.63 5.08 19.08
CA LYS A 33 110.05 5.97 20.11
C LYS A 33 109.62 7.37 19.57
N ASN A 34 110.07 7.75 18.39
CA ASN A 34 109.70 8.97 17.67
C ASN A 34 108.51 8.77 16.69
N SER A 35 107.89 7.59 16.68
CA SER A 35 106.72 7.29 15.84
C SER A 35 105.45 7.89 16.45
N THR A 36 104.88 8.87 15.77
CA THR A 36 103.53 9.36 16.07
C THR A 36 102.49 8.34 15.61
N ASN A 37 101.63 7.88 16.51
CA ASN A 37 100.51 7.02 16.13
C ASN A 37 99.38 7.89 15.53
N THR A 38 99.07 7.67 14.25
CA THR A 38 98.05 8.43 13.50
C THR A 38 96.66 7.77 13.52
N GLU A 39 96.46 6.68 14.26
CA GLU A 39 95.12 6.07 14.43
C GLU A 39 94.25 6.93 15.35
N ILE A 40 93.42 7.78 14.75
CA ILE A 40 92.38 8.54 15.43
C ILE A 40 91.05 7.80 15.25
N LYS A 41 90.38 7.45 16.35
CA LYS A 41 89.02 6.89 16.33
C LYS A 41 88.02 7.96 16.78
N SER A 42 87.23 8.45 15.85
CA SER A 42 86.08 9.33 16.13
C SER A 42 84.77 8.53 16.04
N LYS A 43 83.82 8.83 16.93
CA LYS A 43 82.43 8.36 16.86
C LYS A 43 81.52 9.57 16.76
N ALA A 44 80.56 9.53 15.83
CA ALA A 44 79.57 10.57 15.69
C ALA A 44 78.63 10.58 16.91
N ILE A 45 78.31 11.78 17.41
CA ILE A 45 77.27 11.98 18.43
C ILE A 45 75.94 12.01 17.68
N ILE A 46 75.06 11.06 17.94
CA ILE A 46 73.70 11.04 17.40
C ILE A 46 72.78 11.70 18.44
N LEU A 47 72.35 12.93 18.15
CA LEU A 47 71.34 13.62 18.95
C LEU A 47 69.94 13.16 18.50
N PRO A 48 69.02 12.85 19.43
CA PRO A 48 67.64 12.55 19.07
C PRO A 48 66.98 13.79 18.46
N GLU A 49 66.28 13.61 17.34
CA GLU A 49 65.57 14.68 16.66
C GLU A 49 64.48 15.27 17.57
N GLN A 50 64.50 16.59 17.74
CA GLN A 50 63.45 17.34 18.42
C GLN A 50 62.46 17.84 17.36
N SER A 51 61.14 17.60 17.54
CA SER A 51 60.06 17.92 16.57
C SER A 51 59.97 19.37 16.07
N VAL A 52 60.78 20.28 16.62
CA VAL A 52 60.90 21.67 16.19
C VAL A 52 61.73 21.80 14.90
N ALA A 53 62.63 20.84 14.64
CA ALA A 53 63.55 20.87 13.49
C ALA A 53 63.08 20.04 12.28
N SER A 54 61.99 19.28 12.40
CA SER A 54 61.41 18.51 11.29
C SER A 54 60.59 19.42 10.37
N GLU A 55 60.94 19.48 9.09
CA GLU A 55 60.12 20.16 8.06
C GLU A 55 58.73 19.49 7.98
N LYS A 56 57.69 20.24 8.34
CA LYS A 56 56.29 19.79 8.32
C LYS A 56 55.53 20.30 7.09
N GLU A 57 56.24 20.86 6.11
CA GLU A 57 55.65 21.34 4.86
C GLU A 57 55.04 20.16 4.09
N GLY A 58 53.75 20.28 3.73
CA GLY A 58 52.99 19.24 3.04
C GLY A 58 52.36 18.17 3.93
N LEU A 59 52.62 18.13 5.24
CA LEU A 59 51.99 17.17 6.17
C LEU A 59 50.69 17.71 6.77
N ALA A 60 49.67 16.86 6.89
CA ALA A 60 48.44 17.21 7.58
C ALA A 60 48.67 17.43 9.08
N VAL A 61 48.37 18.64 9.55
CA VAL A 61 48.55 19.03 10.96
C VAL A 61 47.30 19.66 11.55
N ASN A 62 47.11 19.44 12.85
CA ASN A 62 46.02 20.05 13.60
C ASN A 62 46.30 21.54 13.88
N LYS A 63 45.39 22.22 14.60
CA LYS A 63 45.53 23.65 14.97
C LYS A 63 46.78 23.98 15.81
N LYS A 64 47.38 22.97 16.45
CA LYS A 64 48.60 23.09 17.27
C LYS A 64 49.86 22.65 16.51
N GLY A 65 49.79 22.41 15.20
CA GLY A 65 50.94 21.99 14.39
C GLY A 65 51.40 20.54 14.63
N LEU A 66 50.53 19.69 15.20
CA LEU A 66 50.82 18.28 15.46
C LEU A 66 50.27 17.39 14.34
N THR A 67 51.10 16.45 13.89
CA THR A 67 50.77 15.41 12.91
C THR A 67 49.92 14.29 13.53
N LEU A 68 49.28 13.47 12.70
CA LEU A 68 48.51 12.31 13.17
C LEU A 68 49.36 11.35 14.03
N LYS A 69 50.61 11.10 13.64
CA LYS A 69 51.53 10.20 14.36
C LYS A 69 51.87 10.73 15.76
N GLU A 70 52.20 12.02 15.87
CA GLU A 70 52.47 12.68 17.16
C GLU A 70 51.24 12.63 18.08
N LEU A 71 50.06 12.90 17.52
CA LEU A 71 48.80 12.86 18.27
C LEU A 71 48.45 11.46 18.75
N LEU A 72 48.55 10.44 17.89
CA LEU A 72 48.31 9.04 18.27
C LEU A 72 49.26 8.59 19.39
N GLN A 73 50.53 9.00 19.35
CA GLN A 73 51.48 8.69 20.42
C GLN A 73 51.10 9.37 21.75
N GLN A 74 50.60 10.62 21.71
CA GLN A 74 50.16 11.34 22.90
C GLN A 74 48.91 10.72 23.55
N THR A 75 48.12 9.92 22.81
CA THR A 75 46.98 9.20 23.40
C THR A 75 47.39 8.15 24.43
N SER A 76 48.64 7.68 24.44
CA SER A 76 49.16 6.72 25.43
C SER A 76 49.93 7.38 26.58
N HIS A 77 49.92 8.72 26.68
CA HIS A 77 50.65 9.44 27.70
C HIS A 77 50.09 9.20 29.11
N HIS A 78 50.93 9.20 30.15
CA HIS A 78 50.51 8.93 31.54
C HIS A 78 49.53 9.99 32.09
N ASN A 79 49.66 11.26 31.67
CA ASN A 79 48.77 12.35 32.06
C ASN A 79 47.46 12.36 31.25
N SER A 80 46.31 12.29 31.92
CA SER A 80 44.99 12.23 31.29
C SER A 80 44.61 13.49 30.51
N LYS A 81 45.07 14.68 30.93
CA LYS A 81 44.84 15.93 30.19
C LYS A 81 45.50 15.88 28.81
N VAL A 82 46.73 15.36 28.74
CA VAL A 82 47.46 15.19 27.48
C VAL A 82 46.75 14.19 26.57
N ARG A 83 46.30 13.05 27.12
CA ARG A 83 45.53 12.05 26.34
C ARG A 83 44.24 12.66 25.77
N ARG A 84 43.47 13.37 26.59
CA ARG A 84 42.23 14.03 26.17
C ARG A 84 42.49 15.08 25.08
N ASP A 85 43.46 15.95 25.29
CA ASP A 85 43.79 17.01 24.33
C ASP A 85 44.32 16.43 23.01
N ALA A 86 45.02 15.29 23.05
CA ALA A 86 45.39 14.54 21.87
C ALA A 86 44.16 14.01 21.11
N LEU A 87 43.16 13.44 21.79
CA LEU A 87 41.91 12.99 21.17
C LEU A 87 41.13 14.13 20.51
N ILE A 88 41.04 15.29 21.17
CA ILE A 88 40.45 16.50 20.60
C ILE A 88 41.27 16.98 19.39
N GLY A 89 42.60 16.93 19.50
CA GLY A 89 43.51 17.26 18.41
C GLY A 89 43.35 16.36 17.19
N ILE A 90 43.11 15.06 17.39
CA ILE A 90 42.81 14.09 16.33
C ILE A 90 41.47 14.42 15.67
N LYS A 91 40.45 14.76 16.48
CA LYS A 91 39.15 15.20 15.95
C LYS A 91 39.30 16.41 15.04
N ASP A 92 40.01 17.44 15.50
CA ASP A 92 40.28 18.66 14.72
C ASP A 92 41.06 18.37 13.45
N LEU A 93 42.05 17.47 13.51
CA LEU A 93 42.84 17.07 12.34
C LEU A 93 41.97 16.44 11.25
N PHE A 94 41.11 15.48 11.60
CA PHE A 94 40.27 14.79 10.62
C PHE A 94 39.15 15.66 10.06
N LEU A 95 38.64 16.62 10.84
CA LEU A 95 37.69 17.61 10.30
C LEU A 95 38.36 18.53 9.28
N LYS A 96 39.64 18.87 9.46
CA LYS A 96 40.40 19.71 8.54
C LYS A 96 40.93 18.92 7.33
N HIS A 97 41.31 17.67 7.54
CA HIS A 97 41.90 16.78 6.53
C HIS A 97 41.21 15.39 6.53
N PRO A 98 39.99 15.25 5.96
CA PRO A 98 39.22 14.00 6.02
C PRO A 98 39.90 12.80 5.32
N THR A 99 40.75 13.08 4.34
CA THR A 99 41.52 12.07 3.59
C THR A 99 42.49 11.28 4.48
N GLU A 100 43.06 11.91 5.51
CA GLU A 100 43.98 11.28 6.46
C GLU A 100 43.34 10.10 7.20
N LEU A 101 42.07 10.25 7.58
CA LEU A 101 41.34 9.17 8.25
C LEU A 101 41.13 7.98 7.31
N ARG A 102 40.81 8.22 6.03
CA ARG A 102 40.64 7.16 5.04
C ARG A 102 41.93 6.37 4.82
N LEU A 103 43.06 7.07 4.72
CA LEU A 103 44.38 6.47 4.50
C LEU A 103 44.89 5.68 5.72
N HIS A 104 44.63 6.19 6.94
CA HIS A 104 45.20 5.63 8.17
C HIS A 104 44.19 4.97 9.12
N LYS A 105 42.98 4.67 8.65
CA LYS A 105 41.86 4.15 9.47
C LYS A 105 42.24 3.01 10.40
N TYR A 106 42.92 1.97 9.93
CA TYR A 106 43.26 0.81 10.76
C TYR A 106 44.25 1.15 11.87
N ALA A 107 45.31 1.93 11.56
CA ALA A 107 46.31 2.34 12.54
C ALA A 107 45.71 3.27 13.61
N VAL A 108 44.81 4.16 13.20
CA VAL A 108 44.06 5.04 14.11
C VAL A 108 43.23 4.19 15.07
N ILE A 109 42.49 3.22 14.57
CA ILE A 109 41.60 2.39 15.39
C ILE A 109 42.37 1.45 16.29
N GLU A 110 43.46 0.88 15.79
CA GLU A 110 44.33 0.00 16.55
C GLU A 110 44.87 0.68 17.82
N LYS A 111 45.18 1.99 17.74
CA LYS A 111 45.63 2.79 18.88
C LYS A 111 44.49 3.32 19.73
N LEU A 112 43.46 3.88 19.11
CA LEU A 112 42.37 4.52 19.84
C LEU A 112 41.50 3.53 20.64
N ARG A 113 41.35 2.28 20.19
CA ARG A 113 40.58 1.24 20.89
C ARG A 113 41.08 0.97 22.32
N GLU A 114 42.37 1.17 22.58
CA GLU A 114 42.96 0.98 23.92
C GLU A 114 42.39 1.97 24.94
N ARG A 115 41.89 3.13 24.48
CA ARG A 115 41.34 4.18 25.35
C ARG A 115 39.87 3.96 25.73
N ILE A 116 39.22 2.91 25.21
CA ILE A 116 37.83 2.54 25.58
C ILE A 116 37.76 2.24 27.10
N GLY A 117 38.80 1.58 27.63
CA GLY A 117 38.95 1.26 29.04
C GLY A 117 39.82 2.23 29.85
N ASP A 118 40.01 3.47 29.39
CA ASP A 118 40.85 4.45 30.10
C ASP A 118 40.30 4.77 31.49
N ASP A 119 41.14 4.95 32.51
CA ASP A 119 40.70 5.23 33.88
C ASP A 119 39.97 6.58 34.01
N ASP A 120 40.36 7.57 33.20
CA ASP A 120 39.81 8.92 33.27
C ASP A 120 38.49 9.04 32.48
N LYS A 121 37.42 9.47 33.16
CA LYS A 121 36.08 9.62 32.57
C LYS A 121 36.07 10.59 31.38
N VAL A 122 36.82 11.69 31.45
CA VAL A 122 36.81 12.74 30.42
C VAL A 122 37.55 12.26 29.18
N VAL A 123 38.62 11.47 29.35
CA VAL A 123 39.32 10.83 28.23
C VAL A 123 38.38 9.86 27.50
N ARG A 124 37.63 9.03 28.23
CA ARG A 124 36.66 8.11 27.63
C ARG A 124 35.53 8.84 26.87
N GLU A 125 35.01 9.92 27.43
CA GLU A 125 33.96 10.71 26.76
C GLU A 125 34.50 11.42 25.51
N ALA A 126 35.72 11.99 25.56
CA ALA A 126 36.35 12.59 24.39
C ALA A 126 36.55 11.56 23.26
N LEU A 127 36.96 10.34 23.61
CA LEU A 127 37.07 9.22 22.68
C LEU A 127 35.71 8.87 22.06
N TYR A 128 34.68 8.75 22.90
CA TYR A 128 33.33 8.43 22.44
C TYR A 128 32.81 9.45 21.43
N GLN A 129 32.99 10.75 21.72
CA GLN A 129 32.58 11.82 20.82
C GLN A 129 33.38 11.79 19.51
N LEU A 130 34.67 11.47 19.55
CA LEU A 130 35.48 11.30 18.34
C LEU A 130 34.96 10.15 17.48
N PHE A 131 34.64 9.00 18.09
CA PHE A 131 34.06 7.87 17.37
C PHE A 131 32.70 8.22 16.75
N LYS A 132 31.80 8.81 17.54
CA LYS A 132 30.43 9.15 17.13
C LYS A 132 30.38 10.19 16.02
N SER A 133 31.18 11.25 16.12
CA SER A 133 31.05 12.42 15.22
C SER A 133 31.95 12.37 13.99
N VAL A 134 33.03 11.59 14.01
CA VAL A 134 34.03 11.61 12.92
C VAL A 134 34.31 10.22 12.37
N ILE A 135 34.69 9.27 13.23
CA ILE A 135 35.19 7.96 12.77
C ILE A 135 34.09 7.15 12.08
N PHE A 136 32.97 6.88 12.77
CA PHE A 136 31.90 6.06 12.20
C PHE A 136 31.27 6.67 10.94
N PRO A 137 30.93 7.97 10.89
CA PRO A 137 30.41 8.61 9.68
C PRO A 137 31.34 8.49 8.47
N SER A 138 32.66 8.48 8.67
CA SER A 138 33.64 8.44 7.59
C SER A 138 33.95 7.03 7.07
N CYS A 139 33.50 5.97 7.74
CA CYS A 139 33.83 4.57 7.44
C CYS A 139 32.64 3.74 6.90
N LYS A 140 31.61 4.39 6.32
CA LYS A 140 30.36 3.72 5.92
C LYS A 140 30.47 2.74 4.74
N GLU A 141 31.43 2.92 3.83
CA GLU A 141 31.51 2.21 2.53
C GLU A 141 32.59 1.11 2.47
N ASP A 142 33.35 0.90 3.56
CA ASP A 142 34.52 0.02 3.60
C ASP A 142 34.27 -1.32 4.31
N ASN A 143 35.19 -2.28 4.20
CA ASN A 143 35.21 -3.58 4.92
C ASN A 143 35.09 -3.46 6.46
N GLN A 144 33.88 -3.18 6.95
CA GLN A 144 33.56 -2.85 8.34
C GLN A 144 33.81 -4.02 9.30
N GLY A 145 33.72 -5.27 8.85
CA GLY A 145 33.88 -6.44 9.71
C GLY A 145 35.20 -6.48 10.49
N LEU A 146 36.33 -6.19 9.85
CA LEU A 146 37.65 -6.18 10.50
C LEU A 146 37.75 -5.03 11.51
N PHE A 147 37.33 -3.82 11.11
CA PHE A 147 37.30 -2.63 11.96
C PHE A 147 36.48 -2.87 13.25
N ILE A 148 35.29 -3.47 13.09
CA ILE A 148 34.41 -3.78 14.23
C ILE A 148 35.03 -4.86 15.11
N SER A 149 35.63 -5.90 14.54
CA SER A 149 36.25 -6.97 15.35
C SER A 149 37.36 -6.44 16.27
N LEU A 150 38.15 -5.46 15.82
CA LEU A 150 39.22 -4.84 16.60
C LEU A 150 38.68 -4.02 17.78
N ILE A 151 37.57 -3.29 17.57
CA ILE A 151 36.92 -2.48 18.60
C ILE A 151 36.21 -3.38 19.61
N MET A 152 35.48 -4.38 19.13
CA MET A 152 34.67 -5.28 19.96
C MET A 152 35.50 -6.03 21.01
N ALA A 153 36.74 -6.41 20.69
CA ALA A 153 37.65 -7.03 21.67
C ALA A 153 37.90 -6.12 22.90
N TYR A 154 38.10 -4.82 22.68
CA TYR A 154 38.33 -3.85 23.75
C TYR A 154 37.03 -3.44 24.45
N VAL A 155 35.91 -3.41 23.72
CA VAL A 155 34.59 -3.23 24.31
C VAL A 155 34.29 -4.38 25.29
N PHE A 156 34.50 -5.63 24.90
CA PHE A 156 34.30 -6.78 25.79
C PHE A 156 35.21 -6.74 27.01
N ASN A 157 36.49 -6.42 26.81
CA ASN A 157 37.42 -6.25 27.93
C ASN A 157 36.96 -5.16 28.91
N ALA A 158 36.46 -4.03 28.39
CA ALA A 158 35.93 -2.94 29.22
C ALA A 158 34.58 -3.30 29.89
N MET A 159 33.74 -4.15 29.28
CA MET A 159 32.49 -4.64 29.87
C MET A 159 32.72 -5.50 31.12
N THR A 160 33.87 -6.18 31.19
CA THR A 160 34.28 -7.01 32.33
C THR A 160 35.15 -6.26 33.36
N HIS A 161 35.38 -4.96 33.17
CA HIS A 161 36.24 -4.16 34.05
C HIS A 161 35.68 -4.04 35.48
N LEU A 162 36.55 -3.96 36.50
CA LEU A 162 36.12 -3.87 37.91
C LEU A 162 35.32 -2.58 38.19
N THR A 163 35.76 -1.45 37.61
CA THR A 163 35.10 -0.14 37.73
C THR A 163 33.82 -0.05 36.88
N ILE A 164 32.70 0.24 37.53
CA ILE A 164 31.38 0.27 36.90
C ILE A 164 31.22 1.33 35.81
N ASP A 165 31.83 2.51 35.99
CA ASP A 165 31.73 3.60 35.02
C ASP A 165 32.51 3.32 33.73
N ILE A 166 33.50 2.41 33.77
CA ILE A 166 34.19 1.92 32.58
C ILE A 166 33.29 0.93 31.85
N ARG A 167 32.65 0.00 32.58
CA ARG A 167 31.67 -0.94 32.00
C ARG A 167 30.53 -0.21 31.29
N LEU A 168 29.92 0.79 31.93
CA LEU A 168 28.83 1.58 31.34
C LEU A 168 29.25 2.31 30.08
N MET A 169 30.48 2.83 30.05
CA MET A 169 31.03 3.43 28.86
C MET A 169 31.20 2.40 27.74
N ALA A 170 31.63 1.19 28.06
CA ALA A 170 31.71 0.10 27.10
C ALA A 170 30.35 -0.23 26.46
N PHE A 171 29.26 -0.23 27.24
CA PHE A 171 27.90 -0.38 26.70
C PHE A 171 27.49 0.76 25.77
N LYS A 172 27.86 2.01 26.07
CA LYS A 172 27.65 3.13 25.14
C LYS A 172 28.45 2.96 23.85
N PHE A 173 29.69 2.46 23.91
CA PHE A 173 30.47 2.14 22.72
C PHE A 173 29.87 0.99 21.92
N LEU A 174 29.39 -0.07 22.57
CA LEU A 174 28.64 -1.14 21.92
C LEU A 174 27.42 -0.57 21.20
N ASP A 175 26.65 0.27 21.89
CA ASP A 175 25.45 0.87 21.33
C ASP A 175 25.75 1.69 20.06
N LEU A 176 26.84 2.46 20.09
CA LEU A 176 27.33 3.20 18.93
C LEU A 176 27.77 2.28 17.77
N VAL A 177 28.44 1.17 18.09
CA VAL A 177 28.82 0.13 17.12
C VAL A 177 27.58 -0.47 16.46
N VAL A 178 26.58 -0.87 17.24
CA VAL A 178 25.34 -1.49 16.76
C VAL A 178 24.54 -0.53 15.88
N GLN A 179 24.47 0.76 16.22
CA GLN A 179 23.79 1.77 15.39
C GLN A 179 24.43 1.95 14.01
N ASN A 180 25.76 1.83 13.91
CA ASN A 180 26.48 2.05 12.65
C ASN A 180 26.74 0.75 11.88
N TYR A 181 26.74 -0.41 12.55
CA TYR A 181 26.93 -1.72 11.94
C TYR A 181 26.09 -2.80 12.64
N PRO A 182 24.76 -2.84 12.38
CA PRO A 182 23.84 -3.79 13.02
C PRO A 182 24.24 -5.28 12.97
N PRO A 183 24.86 -5.80 11.87
CA PRO A 183 25.26 -7.21 11.81
C PRO A 183 26.28 -7.66 12.88
N CYS A 184 26.95 -6.74 13.58
CA CYS A 184 27.84 -7.12 14.69
C CYS A 184 27.11 -7.86 15.81
N PHE A 185 25.84 -7.53 16.05
CA PHE A 185 25.10 -8.11 17.16
C PHE A 185 24.96 -9.61 16.96
N ILE A 186 24.50 -10.05 15.78
CA ILE A 186 24.35 -11.47 15.44
C ILE A 186 25.70 -12.20 15.54
N SER A 187 26.80 -11.53 15.18
CA SER A 187 28.15 -12.09 15.21
C SER A 187 28.68 -12.34 16.63
N TYR A 188 28.26 -11.53 17.61
CA TYR A 188 28.73 -11.60 18.99
C TYR A 188 27.62 -11.74 20.04
N ALA A 189 26.44 -12.19 19.61
CA ALA A 189 25.22 -12.16 20.42
C ALA A 189 25.39 -12.84 21.78
N GLU A 190 26.04 -14.01 21.82
CA GLU A 190 26.28 -14.73 23.06
C GLU A 190 27.07 -13.90 24.09
N LYS A 191 28.19 -13.28 23.68
CA LYS A 191 29.02 -12.46 24.57
C LYS A 191 28.33 -11.16 24.97
N ILE A 192 27.61 -10.54 24.04
CA ILE A 192 26.85 -9.31 24.28
C ILE A 192 25.73 -9.57 25.31
N LEU A 193 24.92 -10.61 25.09
CA LEU A 193 23.83 -10.99 25.98
C LEU A 193 24.34 -11.42 27.35
N GLN A 194 25.45 -12.18 27.43
CA GLN A 194 26.09 -12.50 28.70
C GLN A 194 26.55 -11.24 29.45
N SER A 195 27.12 -10.27 28.74
CA SER A 195 27.56 -9.00 29.35
C SER A 195 26.38 -8.21 29.90
N TYR A 196 25.25 -8.18 29.17
CA TYR A 196 24.00 -7.58 29.64
C TYR A 196 23.42 -8.33 30.85
N GLU A 197 23.48 -9.65 30.85
CA GLU A 197 23.08 -10.47 32.00
C GLU A 197 23.90 -10.10 33.25
N ASP A 198 25.22 -10.01 33.12
CA ASP A 198 26.15 -9.75 34.22
C ASP A 198 26.03 -8.32 34.79
N ILE A 199 25.71 -7.32 33.95
CA ILE A 199 25.47 -5.96 34.42
C ILE A 199 24.09 -5.84 35.09
N LEU A 200 23.06 -6.47 34.54
CA LEU A 200 21.70 -6.43 35.07
C LEU A 200 21.54 -7.25 36.35
N ARG A 201 22.30 -8.34 36.53
CA ARG A 201 22.28 -9.10 37.79
C ARG A 201 22.80 -8.29 38.98
N LYS A 202 23.62 -7.27 38.75
CA LYS A 202 24.16 -6.37 39.78
C LYS A 202 23.28 -5.12 40.00
N ASN A 203 21.98 -5.21 39.74
CA ASN A 203 21.08 -4.07 39.67
C ASN A 203 20.85 -3.26 40.95
N GLN A 204 21.20 -3.81 42.11
CA GLN A 204 21.10 -3.10 43.39
C GLN A 204 21.89 -1.77 43.41
N PHE A 205 23.01 -1.68 42.69
CA PHE A 205 23.79 -0.44 42.59
C PHE A 205 23.13 0.62 41.69
N TYR A 206 22.31 0.20 40.73
CA TYR A 206 21.68 1.11 39.77
C TYR A 206 20.34 1.67 40.25
N LEU A 207 19.77 1.11 41.30
CA LEU A 207 18.60 1.68 41.98
C LEU A 207 18.87 3.08 42.55
N GLN A 208 20.14 3.44 42.79
CA GLN A 208 20.56 4.77 43.23
C GLN A 208 20.76 5.78 42.07
N ASP A 209 21.04 5.31 40.84
CA ASP A 209 21.22 6.15 39.65
C ASP A 209 20.44 5.54 38.45
N LYS A 210 19.13 5.81 38.45
CA LYS A 210 18.17 5.27 37.47
C LYS A 210 18.51 5.66 36.03
N GLY A 211 19.19 6.80 35.83
CA GLY A 211 19.65 7.25 34.52
C GLY A 211 20.70 6.32 33.89
N LYS A 212 21.58 5.71 34.70
CA LYS A 212 22.55 4.71 34.22
C LYS A 212 21.85 3.43 33.76
N LEU A 213 20.87 2.95 34.53
CA LEU A 213 20.09 1.75 34.19
C LEU A 213 19.31 1.93 32.88
N LYS A 214 18.62 3.07 32.73
CA LYS A 214 17.91 3.44 31.49
C LYS A 214 18.79 3.29 30.25
N ASN A 215 20.02 3.81 30.29
CA ASN A 215 20.94 3.76 29.15
C ASN A 215 21.41 2.34 28.81
N VAL A 216 21.57 1.47 29.82
CA VAL A 216 21.90 0.06 29.61
C VAL A 216 20.71 -0.65 28.96
N LEU A 217 19.49 -0.46 29.49
CA LEU A 217 18.28 -1.07 28.97
C LEU A 217 17.94 -0.60 27.54
N SER A 218 18.10 0.68 27.22
CA SER A 218 17.86 1.17 25.87
C SER A 218 18.82 0.56 24.83
N GLY A 219 20.09 0.36 25.20
CA GLY A 219 21.05 -0.38 24.39
C GLY A 219 20.68 -1.85 24.23
N LEU A 220 20.18 -2.50 25.30
CA LEU A 220 19.69 -3.88 25.24
C LEU A 220 18.49 -4.01 24.30
N VAL A 221 17.47 -3.16 24.45
CA VAL A 221 16.29 -3.14 23.56
C VAL A 221 16.73 -3.01 22.10
N ARG A 222 17.66 -2.09 21.80
CA ARG A 222 18.20 -1.94 20.43
C ARG A 222 18.87 -3.21 19.91
N CYS A 223 19.64 -3.90 20.76
CA CYS A 223 20.25 -5.19 20.41
C CYS A 223 19.18 -6.27 20.16
N LEU A 224 18.16 -6.35 21.02
CA LEU A 224 17.09 -7.34 20.91
C LEU A 224 16.21 -7.11 19.68
N LEU A 225 15.98 -5.86 19.25
CA LEU A 225 15.25 -5.55 18.02
C LEU A 225 15.93 -6.08 16.75
N LEU A 226 17.23 -6.42 16.81
CA LEU A 226 17.96 -7.06 15.71
C LEU A 226 17.80 -8.60 15.68
N VAL A 227 17.12 -9.19 16.67
CA VAL A 227 16.80 -10.62 16.70
C VAL A 227 15.61 -10.87 15.76
N PRO A 228 15.71 -11.83 14.82
CA PRO A 228 14.59 -12.19 13.95
C PRO A 228 13.31 -12.51 14.74
N CYS A 229 12.21 -11.83 14.40
CA CYS A 229 10.87 -12.06 14.92
C CYS A 229 9.86 -12.08 13.75
N ASN A 230 8.70 -12.72 13.91
CA ASN A 230 7.62 -12.62 12.92
C ASN A 230 7.02 -11.21 13.01
N ASP A 231 7.42 -10.30 12.11
CA ASP A 231 6.68 -9.07 11.89
C ASP A 231 5.52 -9.36 10.92
N ARG A 232 4.42 -9.89 11.44
CA ARG A 232 3.12 -9.87 10.73
C ARG A 232 2.47 -8.47 10.77
N GLU A 233 3.08 -7.51 11.46
CA GLU A 233 2.51 -6.19 11.76
C GLU A 233 3.07 -5.05 10.88
N ALA A 234 3.93 -5.32 9.89
CA ALA A 234 4.60 -4.27 9.10
C ALA A 234 4.45 -4.37 7.56
N ASP A 235 3.55 -5.21 7.04
CA ASP A 235 3.29 -5.32 5.59
C ASP A 235 2.01 -4.60 5.13
N SER A 236 1.34 -3.82 5.98
CA SER A 236 0.10 -3.12 5.63
C SER A 236 0.20 -1.60 5.54
N CYS A 237 1.39 -1.01 5.49
CA CYS A 237 1.54 0.38 5.03
C CYS A 237 2.97 0.63 4.51
N GLU A 238 3.07 1.01 3.23
CA GLU A 238 4.28 1.35 2.48
C GLU A 238 5.32 0.23 2.26
N LYS A 239 5.11 -0.55 1.19
CA LYS A 239 6.18 -1.01 0.31
C LYS A 239 5.63 -1.39 -1.07
N VAL A 240 5.28 -0.37 -1.87
CA VAL A 240 5.40 -0.51 -3.32
C VAL A 240 6.89 -0.32 -3.62
N MET A 241 7.64 -1.41 -3.55
CA MET A 241 8.96 -1.47 -4.17
C MET A 241 9.03 -2.78 -4.94
N LEU A 242 8.97 -2.60 -6.26
CA LEU A 242 9.08 -3.60 -7.30
C LEU A 242 10.13 -4.66 -6.96
N HIS A 243 9.78 -5.92 -7.25
CA HIS A 243 10.70 -7.06 -7.28
C HIS A 243 11.99 -6.71 -8.03
N ALA A 244 13.06 -6.41 -7.28
CA ALA A 244 14.46 -6.60 -7.65
C ALA A 244 15.32 -6.31 -6.43
N PHE A 245 16.19 -7.27 -6.09
CA PHE A 245 17.12 -7.27 -4.96
C PHE A 245 16.51 -7.58 -3.57
N GLU A 246 16.24 -8.86 -3.32
CA GLU A 246 16.55 -9.41 -2.00
C GLU A 246 18.07 -9.29 -1.79
N PRO A 247 18.55 -8.52 -0.79
CA PRO A 247 19.93 -8.64 -0.38
C PRO A 247 20.03 -9.96 0.37
N ASN A 248 20.64 -10.96 -0.28
CA ASN A 248 21.06 -12.24 0.28
C ASN A 248 21.28 -12.18 1.79
N LEU A 249 20.31 -12.69 2.57
CA LEU A 249 20.42 -12.84 4.01
C LEU A 249 21.46 -13.93 4.30
N LEU A 250 22.72 -13.51 4.39
CA LEU A 250 23.89 -14.33 4.69
C LEU A 250 23.66 -15.17 5.98
N THR A 251 23.62 -16.50 5.85
CA THR A 251 24.13 -17.49 6.83
C THR A 251 23.70 -17.31 8.31
N GLY A 252 22.44 -16.94 8.57
CA GLY A 252 21.91 -16.73 9.93
C GLY A 252 21.28 -17.94 10.63
N SER A 253 21.11 -19.09 9.96
CA SER A 253 20.30 -20.20 10.50
C SER A 253 20.97 -21.00 11.62
N SER A 254 22.31 -21.08 11.68
CA SER A 254 23.02 -21.91 12.66
C SER A 254 23.22 -21.24 14.03
N ARG A 255 23.25 -19.90 14.11
CA ARG A 255 23.47 -19.16 15.37
C ARG A 255 22.18 -18.81 16.11
N PHE A 256 21.03 -18.82 15.44
CA PHE A 256 19.76 -18.47 16.05
C PHE A 256 19.40 -19.34 17.27
N PRO A 257 19.58 -20.68 17.26
CA PRO A 257 19.31 -21.51 18.45
C PRO A 257 20.20 -21.16 19.66
N LEU A 258 21.45 -20.76 19.42
CA LEU A 258 22.39 -20.30 20.46
C LEU A 258 21.93 -18.97 21.09
N ILE A 259 21.43 -18.05 20.26
CA ILE A 259 20.83 -16.79 20.73
C ILE A 259 19.61 -17.09 21.61
N ILE A 260 18.69 -17.94 21.15
CA ILE A 260 17.51 -18.33 21.92
C ILE A 260 17.89 -18.95 23.26
N LYS A 261 18.92 -19.80 23.30
CA LYS A 261 19.44 -20.36 24.56
C LYS A 261 19.89 -19.26 25.53
N LYS A 262 20.65 -18.27 25.06
CA LYS A 262 21.11 -17.15 25.90
C LYS A 262 19.98 -16.20 26.32
N LEU A 263 18.98 -15.98 25.48
CA LEU A 263 17.81 -15.19 25.86
C LEU A 263 17.01 -15.85 27.00
N LYS A 264 17.02 -17.19 27.11
CA LYS A 264 16.45 -17.90 28.27
C LYS A 264 17.18 -17.61 29.58
N ASP A 265 18.48 -17.33 29.53
CA ASP A 265 19.28 -16.96 30.71
C ASP A 265 19.03 -15.50 31.12
N VAL A 266 18.88 -14.60 30.13
CA VAL A 266 18.63 -13.15 30.35
C VAL A 266 17.22 -12.88 30.90
N LEU A 267 16.21 -13.63 30.45
CA LEU A 267 14.82 -13.39 30.81
C LEU A 267 14.57 -13.38 32.33
N PRO A 268 14.98 -14.40 33.13
CA PRO A 268 14.83 -14.37 34.59
C PRO A 268 15.49 -13.16 35.26
N VAL A 269 16.63 -12.69 34.72
CA VAL A 269 17.31 -11.50 35.25
C VAL A 269 16.41 -10.27 35.04
N LEU A 270 15.90 -10.05 33.83
CA LEU A 270 14.98 -8.94 33.54
C LEU A 270 13.72 -8.97 34.43
N VAL A 271 13.17 -10.15 34.67
CA VAL A 271 12.00 -10.32 35.56
C VAL A 271 12.33 -9.95 37.00
N ASN A 272 13.48 -10.37 37.52
CA ASN A 272 13.91 -9.99 38.85
C ASN A 272 14.15 -8.47 38.93
N CYS A 273 14.72 -7.87 37.89
CA CYS A 273 14.91 -6.41 37.81
C CYS A 273 13.57 -5.66 37.84
N PHE A 274 12.56 -6.17 37.14
CA PHE A 274 11.20 -5.64 37.22
C PHE A 274 10.69 -5.72 38.66
N GLN A 275 10.77 -6.90 39.30
CA GLN A 275 10.32 -7.11 40.67
C GLN A 275 11.02 -6.22 41.71
N ASP A 276 12.33 -5.98 41.57
CA ASP A 276 13.08 -5.11 42.47
C ASP A 276 12.63 -3.64 42.37
N LEU A 277 12.14 -3.21 41.19
CA LEU A 277 11.65 -1.85 40.96
C LEU A 277 10.21 -1.64 41.45
N ILE A 278 9.38 -2.68 41.53
CA ILE A 278 7.96 -2.55 41.90
C ILE A 278 7.73 -1.97 43.31
N PRO A 279 8.38 -2.48 44.38
CA PRO A 279 8.22 -1.91 45.72
C PRO A 279 8.61 -0.43 45.77
N LEU A 280 9.66 -0.05 45.04
CA LEU A 280 10.10 1.34 44.95
C LEU A 280 9.02 2.23 44.32
N VAL A 281 8.38 1.75 43.25
CA VAL A 281 7.28 2.46 42.57
C VAL A 281 6.06 2.60 43.49
N HIS A 282 5.69 1.55 44.23
CA HIS A 282 4.54 1.60 45.15
C HIS A 282 4.77 2.49 46.38
N THR A 283 6.03 2.70 46.79
CA THR A 283 6.38 3.62 47.90
C THR A 283 6.46 5.09 47.46
N MET A 284 6.59 5.37 46.16
CA MET A 284 6.75 6.72 45.65
C MET A 284 5.39 7.38 45.40
N PRO A 285 5.18 8.66 45.81
CA PRO A 285 3.93 9.37 45.56
C PRO A 285 3.71 9.72 44.08
N LEU A 286 4.76 9.73 43.25
CA LEU A 286 4.75 10.02 41.83
C LEU A 286 5.74 9.10 41.09
N LEU A 287 5.36 8.55 39.94
CA LEU A 287 6.28 7.76 39.12
C LEU A 287 7.23 8.71 38.37
N ASP A 288 8.49 8.81 38.79
CA ASP A 288 9.46 9.65 38.10
C ASP A 288 9.79 9.14 36.68
N ALA A 289 10.20 10.03 35.78
CA ALA A 289 10.43 9.70 34.37
C ALA A 289 11.52 8.63 34.19
N GLN A 290 12.55 8.60 35.05
CA GLN A 290 13.64 7.64 34.93
C GLN A 290 13.18 6.23 35.35
N SER A 291 12.35 6.12 36.39
CA SER A 291 11.71 4.86 36.79
C SER A 291 10.80 4.32 35.69
N PHE A 292 9.97 5.19 35.09
CA PHE A 292 9.11 4.83 33.96
C PHE A 292 9.94 4.30 32.78
N ASP A 293 10.98 5.02 32.37
CA ASP A 293 11.86 4.62 31.27
C ASP A 293 12.56 3.27 31.54
N CYS A 294 12.94 3.00 32.80
CA CYS A 294 13.53 1.72 33.18
C CYS A 294 12.51 0.57 33.09
N LEU A 295 11.31 0.76 33.65
CA LEU A 295 10.24 -0.26 33.58
C LEU A 295 9.84 -0.53 32.13
N MET A 296 9.69 0.52 31.33
CA MET A 296 9.45 0.45 29.90
C MET A 296 10.53 -0.38 29.18
N GLY A 297 11.81 -0.06 29.39
CA GLY A 297 12.91 -0.78 28.76
C GLY A 297 13.00 -2.26 29.19
N ILE A 298 12.66 -2.58 30.44
CA ILE A 298 12.59 -3.96 30.92
C ILE A 298 11.44 -4.71 30.25
N LEU A 299 10.23 -4.15 30.25
CA LEU A 299 9.05 -4.78 29.66
C LEU A 299 9.21 -4.97 28.14
N GLN A 300 9.72 -3.97 27.42
CA GLN A 300 10.04 -4.09 25.99
C GLN A 300 11.08 -5.19 25.72
N SER A 301 12.12 -5.28 26.57
CA SER A 301 13.11 -6.35 26.45
C SER A 301 12.47 -7.73 26.67
N ILE A 302 11.60 -7.87 27.67
CA ILE A 302 10.84 -9.11 27.92
C ILE A 302 9.97 -9.44 26.72
N GLU A 303 9.18 -8.49 26.22
CA GLU A 303 8.28 -8.67 25.07
C GLU A 303 9.02 -9.17 23.83
N ILE A 304 10.13 -8.53 23.46
CA ILE A 304 10.92 -8.93 22.28
C ILE A 304 11.48 -10.36 22.46
N ILE A 305 11.96 -10.69 23.67
CA ILE A 305 12.45 -12.04 23.99
C ILE A 305 11.33 -13.07 23.84
N VAL A 306 10.14 -12.80 24.38
CA VAL A 306 8.99 -13.71 24.29
C VAL A 306 8.59 -13.93 22.83
N ARG A 307 8.49 -12.87 22.04
CA ARG A 307 8.19 -12.94 20.62
C ARG A 307 9.24 -13.77 19.85
N SER A 308 10.52 -13.65 20.20
CA SER A 308 11.59 -14.45 19.60
C SER A 308 11.49 -15.96 19.94
N PHE A 309 10.98 -16.31 21.13
CA PHE A 309 10.73 -17.72 21.50
C PHE A 309 9.60 -18.34 20.69
N ILE A 310 8.53 -17.57 20.42
CA ILE A 310 7.41 -18.01 19.58
C ILE A 310 7.91 -18.24 18.14
N TYR A 311 8.68 -17.30 17.59
CA TYR A 311 9.29 -17.44 16.26
C TYR A 311 10.18 -18.69 16.15
N GLY A 312 11.05 -18.93 17.14
CA GLY A 312 11.91 -20.11 17.16
C GLY A 312 11.14 -21.44 17.27
N SER A 313 9.94 -21.42 17.88
CA SER A 313 9.08 -22.60 17.99
C SER A 313 8.31 -22.89 16.70
N GLY A 314 7.94 -21.86 15.93
CA GLY A 314 7.22 -21.99 14.66
C GLY A 314 8.07 -22.55 13.51
N LYS A 315 9.36 -22.18 13.43
CA LYS A 315 10.28 -22.65 12.38
C LYS A 315 10.65 -24.14 12.47
N GLY A 316 10.37 -24.79 13.60
CA GLY A 316 10.56 -26.23 13.79
C GLY A 316 9.42 -27.10 13.21
N LYS A 317 8.33 -26.47 12.76
CA LYS A 317 7.23 -27.15 12.06
C LYS A 317 7.22 -26.71 10.60
N SER A 318 8.19 -27.19 9.82
CA SER A 318 8.03 -27.18 8.36
C SER A 318 7.07 -28.31 7.99
N GLU A 319 6.13 -28.00 7.11
CA GLU A 319 5.33 -28.97 6.35
C GLU A 319 6.24 -30.08 5.80
N TYR A 320 5.74 -31.33 5.81
CA TYR A 320 6.42 -32.60 5.53
C TYR A 320 7.14 -33.32 6.70
N GLU A 321 6.44 -33.62 7.80
CA GLU A 321 6.75 -34.83 8.58
C GLU A 321 5.46 -35.61 8.91
N LEU A 322 5.41 -36.86 8.43
CA LEU A 322 4.39 -37.85 8.77
C LEU A 322 4.46 -38.23 10.26
N PRO A 323 3.35 -38.66 10.87
CA PRO A 323 3.26 -38.86 12.32
C PRO A 323 3.83 -40.22 12.72
N HIS A 324 5.15 -40.37 12.82
CA HIS A 324 5.76 -41.53 13.48
C HIS A 324 6.71 -41.10 14.60
N GLY A 325 6.43 -41.65 15.78
CA GLY A 325 7.04 -41.27 17.05
C GLY A 325 8.54 -41.49 17.11
N GLY A 326 9.24 -40.41 17.42
CA GLY A 326 10.63 -40.36 17.90
C GLY A 326 10.74 -39.23 18.93
N PRO A 327 11.66 -39.31 19.90
CA PRO A 327 11.51 -38.69 21.20
C PRO A 327 11.55 -37.16 21.13
N ASN A 328 10.46 -36.57 21.62
CA ASN A 328 10.26 -35.17 21.99
C ASN A 328 11.58 -34.46 22.32
N PHE A 329 11.97 -33.46 21.52
CA PHE A 329 12.84 -32.40 22.02
C PHE A 329 12.17 -31.81 23.28
N PRO A 330 12.85 -31.81 24.44
CA PRO A 330 12.17 -31.47 25.69
C PRO A 330 11.70 -30.01 25.66
N VAL A 331 10.41 -29.87 25.93
CA VAL A 331 9.63 -28.66 26.20
C VAL A 331 10.22 -27.94 27.42
N GLY A 332 11.38 -27.29 27.25
CA GLY A 332 12.04 -26.51 28.30
C GLY A 332 11.55 -25.05 28.40
N GLY A 333 10.60 -24.64 27.55
CA GLY A 333 10.00 -23.30 27.56
C GLY A 333 8.86 -23.14 28.58
N GLY A 334 8.17 -24.22 28.96
CA GLY A 334 6.96 -24.15 29.79
C GLY A 334 7.19 -23.64 31.22
N THR A 335 8.32 -23.98 31.85
CA THR A 335 8.59 -23.63 33.25
C THR A 335 8.96 -22.15 33.44
N ILE A 336 9.76 -21.58 32.52
CA ILE A 336 10.18 -20.17 32.57
C ILE A 336 9.00 -19.25 32.23
N SER A 337 8.20 -19.62 31.22
CA SER A 337 6.96 -18.90 30.88
C SER A 337 5.96 -18.91 32.04
N SER A 338 5.78 -20.04 32.74
CA SER A 338 4.89 -20.11 33.92
C SER A 338 5.36 -19.24 35.08
N LEU A 339 6.68 -19.17 35.34
CA LEU A 339 7.23 -18.33 36.41
C LEU A 339 7.13 -16.83 36.08
N LEU A 340 7.45 -16.45 34.85
CA LEU A 340 7.29 -15.07 34.35
C LEU A 340 5.84 -14.61 34.50
N MET A 341 4.89 -15.41 34.02
CA MET A 341 3.46 -15.12 34.10
C MET A 341 3.02 -14.92 35.54
N LYS A 342 3.34 -15.84 36.46
CA LYS A 342 2.99 -15.69 37.88
C LYS A 342 3.55 -14.40 38.47
N LYS A 343 4.79 -14.03 38.14
CA LYS A 343 5.43 -12.83 38.66
C LYS A 343 4.83 -11.52 38.11
N LEU A 344 4.47 -11.47 36.83
CA LEU A 344 3.80 -10.31 36.22
C LEU A 344 2.35 -10.19 36.68
N LEU A 345 1.62 -11.32 36.75
CA LEU A 345 0.22 -11.37 37.14
C LEU A 345 -0.05 -10.94 38.59
N VAL A 346 0.87 -11.23 39.51
CA VAL A 346 0.77 -10.79 40.92
C VAL A 346 0.80 -9.26 41.03
N VAL A 347 1.46 -8.59 40.11
CA VAL A 347 1.67 -7.14 40.09
C VAL A 347 0.61 -6.43 39.22
N PHE A 348 -0.18 -7.18 38.45
CA PHE A 348 -1.13 -6.63 37.49
C PHE A 348 -2.54 -6.44 38.10
N PRO A 349 -3.24 -5.32 37.79
CA PRO A 349 -2.71 -4.11 37.16
C PRO A 349 -1.80 -3.33 38.11
N LEU A 350 -0.79 -2.65 37.55
CA LEU A 350 0.01 -1.66 38.26
C LEU A 350 -0.90 -0.50 38.64
N ASN A 351 -1.33 -0.47 39.90
CA ASN A 351 -2.20 0.56 40.45
C ASN A 351 -1.41 1.48 41.40
N PRO A 352 -1.65 2.80 41.35
CA PRO A 352 -1.11 3.72 42.34
C PRO A 352 -1.78 3.51 43.71
N THR A 353 -1.07 3.84 44.79
CA THR A 353 -1.59 3.75 46.16
C THR A 353 -2.49 4.93 46.56
N ARG A 354 -2.57 6.02 45.78
CA ARG A 354 -3.43 7.22 46.00
C ARG A 354 -3.86 7.89 44.68
N GLN A 355 -4.91 8.74 44.73
CA GLN A 355 -5.44 9.52 43.59
C GLN A 355 -4.33 10.30 42.86
N LEU A 356 -4.25 10.11 41.53
CA LEU A 356 -3.16 10.59 40.67
C LEU A 356 -3.44 11.96 40.01
N SER A 357 -2.38 12.56 39.46
CA SER A 357 -2.43 13.59 38.42
C SER A 357 -2.64 12.94 37.04
N GLU A 358 -3.36 13.62 36.13
CA GLU A 358 -3.71 13.11 34.79
C GLU A 358 -2.52 12.59 33.95
N LYS A 359 -1.30 13.09 34.16
CA LYS A 359 -0.09 12.66 33.42
C LYS A 359 0.49 11.33 33.90
N ASP A 360 0.20 10.93 35.13
CA ASP A 360 0.70 9.68 35.70
C ASP A 360 -0.21 8.51 35.36
N ASP A 361 -1.52 8.77 35.22
CA ASP A 361 -2.50 7.80 34.69
C ASP A 361 -2.06 7.25 33.34
N ASP A 362 -1.59 8.11 32.43
CA ASP A 362 -1.12 7.71 31.11
C ASP A 362 0.13 6.79 31.18
N ARG A 363 1.05 7.01 32.14
CA ARG A 363 2.26 6.18 32.30
C ARG A 363 1.92 4.78 32.80
N TYR A 364 1.07 4.68 33.82
CA TYR A 364 0.61 3.39 34.33
C TYR A 364 -0.21 2.65 33.27
N PHE A 365 -1.04 3.35 32.50
CA PHE A 365 -1.77 2.77 31.38
C PHE A 365 -0.83 2.13 30.35
N ILE A 366 0.21 2.84 29.90
CA ILE A 366 1.18 2.32 28.93
C ILE A 366 1.88 1.06 29.47
N LEU A 367 2.33 1.08 30.73
CA LEU A 367 2.98 -0.08 31.34
C LEU A 367 2.03 -1.28 31.44
N ASN A 368 0.77 -1.06 31.84
CA ASN A 368 -0.24 -2.10 31.91
C ASN A 368 -0.59 -2.66 30.53
N ILE A 369 -0.64 -1.85 29.47
CA ILE A 369 -0.82 -2.35 28.09
C ILE A 369 0.35 -3.24 27.67
N LEU A 370 1.59 -2.86 27.97
CA LEU A 370 2.75 -3.68 27.65
C LEU A 370 2.73 -5.02 28.39
N ILE A 371 2.39 -5.02 29.68
CA ILE A 371 2.19 -6.26 30.43
C ILE A 371 1.09 -7.09 29.77
N THR A 372 -0.04 -6.48 29.42
CA THR A 372 -1.15 -7.16 28.73
C THR A 372 -0.71 -7.82 27.42
N ARG A 373 0.06 -7.13 26.58
CA ARG A 373 0.59 -7.69 25.33
C ARG A 373 1.51 -8.87 25.57
N ILE A 374 2.41 -8.77 26.56
CA ILE A 374 3.28 -9.89 26.97
C ILE A 374 2.42 -11.09 27.40
N LEU A 375 1.39 -10.87 28.23
CA LEU A 375 0.51 -11.94 28.71
C LEU A 375 -0.27 -12.60 27.56
N LEU A 376 -0.79 -11.82 26.59
CA LEU A 376 -1.55 -12.33 25.45
C LEU A 376 -0.70 -13.15 24.47
N GLN A 377 0.60 -12.85 24.34
CA GLN A 377 1.54 -13.66 23.55
C GLN A 377 1.70 -15.08 24.11
N PHE A 378 1.48 -15.30 25.41
CA PHE A 378 1.54 -16.62 26.05
C PHE A 378 0.21 -17.39 26.07
N SER A 379 -0.86 -16.86 25.46
CA SER A 379 -2.23 -17.43 25.49
C SER A 379 -2.37 -18.88 25.00
N GLU A 380 -1.37 -19.42 24.30
CA GLU A 380 -1.34 -20.86 23.96
C GLU A 380 -1.02 -21.78 25.16
N TRP A 381 -0.50 -21.25 26.28
CA TRP A 381 0.25 -22.09 27.23
C TRP A 381 -0.33 -22.18 28.64
N ILE A 382 -1.15 -21.25 29.16
CA ILE A 382 -1.56 -21.26 30.58
C ILE A 382 -2.87 -20.49 30.84
N CYS A 383 -3.83 -21.10 31.56
CA CYS A 383 -4.98 -20.42 32.17
C CYS A 383 -4.58 -19.81 33.53
N PRO A 384 -4.58 -18.47 33.72
CA PRO A 384 -4.32 -17.86 35.02
C PRO A 384 -5.43 -18.18 36.04
N PRO A 385 -5.19 -18.05 37.35
CA PRO A 385 -6.23 -18.20 38.38
C PRO A 385 -7.44 -17.28 38.11
N SER A 386 -8.66 -17.76 38.37
CA SER A 386 -9.92 -17.09 38.00
C SER A 386 -9.99 -15.62 38.42
N VAL A 387 -9.60 -15.30 39.67
CA VAL A 387 -9.62 -13.93 40.21
C VAL A 387 -8.69 -12.98 39.46
N VAL A 388 -7.56 -13.48 38.97
CA VAL A 388 -6.60 -12.66 38.21
C VAL A 388 -7.05 -12.51 36.76
N LEU A 389 -7.64 -13.56 36.19
CA LEU A 389 -8.24 -13.51 34.87
C LEU A 389 -9.37 -12.47 34.81
N GLU A 390 -10.22 -12.39 35.84
CA GLU A 390 -11.29 -11.38 35.90
C GLU A 390 -10.74 -9.95 35.88
N LYS A 391 -9.75 -9.63 36.75
CA LYS A 391 -9.10 -8.31 36.75
C LYS A 391 -8.41 -7.99 35.43
N PHE A 392 -7.84 -9.01 34.78
CA PHE A 392 -7.18 -8.88 33.49
C PHE A 392 -8.17 -8.53 32.37
N LEU A 393 -9.27 -9.26 32.28
CA LEU A 393 -10.31 -9.01 31.29
C LEU A 393 -11.05 -7.69 31.57
N GLU A 394 -11.25 -7.34 32.83
CA GLU A 394 -11.82 -6.05 33.25
C GLU A 394 -10.93 -4.88 32.81
N PHE A 395 -9.61 -5.01 32.94
CA PHE A 395 -8.67 -4.00 32.44
C PHE A 395 -8.76 -3.85 30.92
N ILE A 396 -8.82 -4.96 30.16
CA ILE A 396 -8.95 -4.92 28.70
C ILE A 396 -10.26 -4.24 28.31
N GLU A 397 -11.39 -4.63 28.92
CA GLU A 397 -12.70 -4.00 28.69
C GLU A 397 -12.64 -2.49 28.95
N ASN A 398 -12.09 -2.08 30.10
CA ASN A 398 -11.98 -0.67 30.47
C ASN A 398 -10.99 0.11 29.59
N ALA A 399 -9.91 -0.54 29.11
CA ALA A 399 -8.98 0.04 28.15
C ALA A 399 -9.68 0.25 26.79
N LEU A 400 -10.45 -0.73 26.33
CA LEU A 400 -11.25 -0.65 25.12
C LEU A 400 -12.31 0.47 25.22
N LEU A 401 -13.03 0.55 26.35
CA LEU A 401 -14.05 1.58 26.59
C LEU A 401 -13.48 2.98 26.91
N ARG A 402 -12.14 3.16 26.85
CA ARG A 402 -11.44 4.41 27.20
C ARG A 402 -11.82 4.96 28.60
N LYS A 403 -12.00 4.07 29.57
CA LYS A 403 -12.30 4.45 30.97
C LYS A 403 -11.06 4.76 31.80
N ILE A 404 -9.86 4.38 31.34
CA ILE A 404 -8.61 4.40 32.13
C ILE A 404 -7.65 5.54 31.71
N CYS A 405 -7.76 6.10 30.50
CA CYS A 405 -6.86 7.15 30.03
C CYS A 405 -7.37 8.56 30.35
N SER A 406 -6.45 9.52 30.49
CA SER A 406 -6.80 10.93 30.64
C SER A 406 -7.63 11.42 29.44
N GLY A 407 -8.64 12.26 29.70
CA GLY A 407 -9.51 12.83 28.64
C GLY A 407 -8.81 13.84 27.72
N THR A 408 -7.49 14.01 27.85
CA THR A 408 -6.69 15.00 27.13
C THR A 408 -6.40 14.56 25.68
N ARG A 409 -6.10 15.53 24.78
CA ARG A 409 -5.69 15.22 23.39
C ARG A 409 -4.45 14.33 23.32
N PHE A 410 -3.52 14.50 24.26
CA PHE A 410 -2.30 13.70 24.36
C PHE A 410 -2.59 12.27 24.82
N GLY A 411 -3.45 12.10 25.83
CA GLY A 411 -3.95 10.80 26.27
C GLY A 411 -4.68 10.03 25.14
N ARG A 412 -5.41 10.73 24.26
CA ARG A 412 -6.05 10.13 23.09
C ARG A 412 -5.05 9.53 22.10
N ALA A 413 -3.99 10.25 21.72
CA ALA A 413 -2.98 9.74 20.79
C ALA A 413 -2.20 8.55 21.37
N ILE A 414 -1.89 8.60 22.66
CA ILE A 414 -1.27 7.49 23.39
C ILE A 414 -2.20 6.26 23.40
N TRP A 415 -3.48 6.46 23.68
CA TRP A 415 -4.47 5.39 23.68
C TRP A 415 -4.56 4.73 22.30
N GLU A 416 -4.70 5.50 21.21
CA GLU A 416 -4.80 4.95 19.84
C GLU A 416 -3.57 4.10 19.48
N THR A 417 -2.36 4.61 19.73
CA THR A 417 -1.10 3.89 19.45
C THR A 417 -1.02 2.56 20.19
N ASN A 418 -1.45 2.55 21.46
CA ASN A 418 -1.44 1.34 22.29
C ASN A 418 -2.55 0.36 21.89
N MET A 419 -3.73 0.83 21.49
CA MET A 419 -4.82 -0.02 21.01
C MET A 419 -4.48 -0.75 19.72
N LEU A 420 -3.81 -0.08 18.76
CA LEU A 420 -3.34 -0.72 17.52
C LEU A 420 -2.54 -2.00 17.79
N SER A 421 -1.74 -1.99 18.86
CA SER A 421 -0.89 -3.11 19.26
C SER A 421 -1.61 -4.20 20.08
N LEU A 422 -2.85 -3.96 20.50
CA LEU A 422 -3.69 -4.88 21.28
C LEU A 422 -4.72 -5.60 20.40
N LEU A 423 -5.28 -4.92 19.41
CA LEU A 423 -6.35 -5.42 18.53
C LEU A 423 -6.06 -6.80 17.89
N PRO A 424 -4.85 -7.09 17.37
CA PRO A 424 -4.56 -8.39 16.74
C PRO A 424 -4.73 -9.61 17.66
N PHE A 425 -4.68 -9.41 18.98
CA PHE A 425 -4.83 -10.48 19.96
C PHE A 425 -6.30 -10.73 20.36
N LEU A 426 -7.21 -9.81 20.06
CA LEU A 426 -8.62 -9.90 20.47
C LEU A 426 -9.37 -11.10 19.87
N PRO A 427 -9.26 -11.45 18.57
CA PRO A 427 -9.99 -12.59 18.01
C PRO A 427 -9.70 -13.88 18.80
N LYS A 428 -8.42 -14.15 19.04
CA LYS A 428 -7.96 -15.33 19.79
C LYS A 428 -8.43 -15.27 21.25
N LEU A 429 -8.31 -14.11 21.91
CA LEU A 429 -8.76 -13.95 23.30
C LEU A 429 -10.27 -14.24 23.44
N ILE A 430 -11.09 -13.65 22.57
CA ILE A 430 -12.56 -13.80 22.61
C ILE A 430 -12.96 -15.27 22.42
N SER A 431 -12.24 -16.01 21.58
CA SER A 431 -12.49 -17.45 21.37
C SER A 431 -12.14 -18.35 22.57
N GLN A 432 -11.33 -17.87 23.52
CA GLN A 432 -10.81 -18.68 24.64
C GLN A 432 -11.47 -18.38 25.99
N VAL A 433 -12.14 -17.23 26.13
CA VAL A 433 -12.73 -16.78 27.41
C VAL A 433 -14.16 -17.28 27.60
N ALA A 434 -14.63 -17.25 28.85
CA ALA A 434 -16.02 -17.58 29.16
C ALA A 434 -17.01 -16.64 28.46
N ARG A 435 -18.22 -17.16 28.16
CA ARG A 435 -19.26 -16.49 27.36
C ARG A 435 -19.65 -15.08 27.85
N ASN A 436 -19.67 -14.88 29.17
CA ASN A 436 -19.96 -13.57 29.75
C ASN A 436 -18.88 -12.52 29.41
N TRP A 437 -17.61 -12.91 29.39
CA TRP A 437 -16.50 -12.04 29.06
C TRP A 437 -16.35 -11.83 27.56
N SER A 438 -16.60 -12.86 26.74
CA SER A 438 -16.59 -12.69 25.28
C SER A 438 -17.62 -11.64 24.86
N PHE A 439 -18.83 -11.67 25.41
CA PHE A 439 -19.87 -10.66 25.16
C PHE A 439 -19.42 -9.25 25.54
N ARG A 440 -18.90 -9.04 26.75
CA ARG A 440 -18.44 -7.71 27.20
C ARG A 440 -17.31 -7.15 26.34
N LEU A 441 -16.37 -8.00 25.95
CA LEU A 441 -15.26 -7.60 25.07
C LEU A 441 -15.74 -7.28 23.66
N LEU A 442 -16.66 -8.06 23.11
CA LEU A 442 -17.29 -7.79 21.80
C LEU A 442 -18.08 -6.48 21.83
N GLN A 443 -18.82 -6.21 22.90
CA GLN A 443 -19.55 -4.95 23.08
C GLN A 443 -18.58 -3.75 23.13
N ALA A 444 -17.51 -3.86 23.92
CA ALA A 444 -16.48 -2.83 24.02
C ALA A 444 -15.78 -2.58 22.68
N PHE A 445 -15.39 -3.64 21.97
CA PHE A 445 -14.78 -3.56 20.64
C PHE A 445 -15.71 -2.93 19.60
N THR A 446 -16.99 -3.34 19.58
CA THR A 446 -18.00 -2.80 18.67
C THR A 446 -18.21 -1.31 18.89
N LYS A 447 -18.22 -0.87 20.16
CA LYS A 447 -18.29 0.55 20.50
C LYS A 447 -17.09 1.32 19.96
N ILE A 448 -15.86 0.80 20.12
CA ILE A 448 -14.67 1.42 19.53
C ILE A 448 -14.84 1.54 18.02
N PHE A 449 -15.20 0.46 17.35
CA PHE A 449 -15.34 0.46 15.90
C PHE A 449 -16.33 1.54 15.44
N LYS A 450 -17.48 1.70 16.11
CA LYS A 450 -18.47 2.74 15.79
C LYS A 450 -17.98 4.17 16.10
N ASP A 451 -17.29 4.36 17.22
CA ASP A 451 -16.87 5.69 17.70
C ASP A 451 -15.58 6.21 17.03
N CYS A 452 -14.80 5.35 16.36
CA CYS A 452 -13.55 5.73 15.72
C CYS A 452 -13.74 6.63 14.49
N HIS A 453 -12.82 7.57 14.30
CA HIS A 453 -12.79 8.39 13.09
C HIS A 453 -12.62 7.47 11.85
N PRO A 454 -13.42 7.65 10.78
CA PRO A 454 -13.41 6.80 9.58
C PRO A 454 -12.01 6.60 8.97
N GLU A 455 -11.20 7.66 8.98
CA GLU A 455 -9.87 7.69 8.37
C GLU A 455 -8.73 7.28 9.33
N SER A 456 -9.06 6.96 10.59
CA SER A 456 -8.04 6.63 11.59
C SER A 456 -7.39 5.27 11.32
N SER A 457 -6.10 5.17 11.62
CA SER A 457 -5.38 3.88 11.63
C SER A 457 -6.05 2.84 12.53
N LEU A 458 -6.69 3.30 13.61
CA LEU A 458 -7.46 2.44 14.52
C LEU A 458 -8.68 1.82 13.84
N LYS A 459 -9.43 2.58 13.02
CA LYS A 459 -10.55 2.05 12.23
C LYS A 459 -10.08 0.95 11.28
N MET A 460 -8.93 1.15 10.63
CA MET A 460 -8.33 0.16 9.72
C MET A 460 -7.90 -1.11 10.45
N ALA A 461 -7.27 -0.98 11.63
CA ALA A 461 -6.91 -2.12 12.46
C ALA A 461 -8.15 -2.88 12.97
N CYS A 462 -9.24 -2.17 13.30
CA CYS A 462 -10.52 -2.79 13.63
C CYS A 462 -11.07 -3.59 12.44
N LEU A 463 -11.01 -3.07 11.21
CA LEU A 463 -11.46 -3.81 10.01
C LEU A 463 -10.65 -5.09 9.79
N SER A 464 -9.32 -5.04 9.95
CA SER A 464 -8.47 -6.24 9.89
C SER A 464 -8.83 -7.24 10.98
N THR A 465 -9.14 -6.76 12.19
CA THR A 465 -9.54 -7.60 13.32
C THR A 465 -10.91 -8.23 13.08
N ILE A 466 -11.85 -7.48 12.50
CA ILE A 466 -13.17 -7.98 12.07
C ILE A 466 -13.01 -9.04 10.99
N GLU A 467 -12.13 -8.85 10.01
CA GLU A 467 -11.84 -9.86 8.98
C GLU A 467 -11.44 -11.19 9.63
N ASP A 468 -10.53 -11.16 10.61
CA ASP A 468 -10.07 -12.36 11.30
C ASP A 468 -11.14 -13.00 12.20
N MET A 469 -12.14 -12.25 12.67
CA MET A 469 -13.26 -12.78 13.47
C MET A 469 -14.41 -13.32 12.63
N LEU A 470 -14.61 -12.80 11.41
CA LEU A 470 -15.71 -13.17 10.49
C LEU A 470 -15.30 -14.27 9.51
N ILE A 471 -14.05 -14.30 9.05
CA ILE A 471 -13.60 -15.17 7.96
C ILE A 471 -12.62 -16.23 8.48
N PRO A 472 -12.93 -17.54 8.35
CA PRO A 472 -12.08 -18.60 8.88
C PRO A 472 -10.75 -18.70 8.10
N LYS A 473 -9.66 -18.16 8.65
CA LYS A 473 -8.28 -18.38 8.16
C LYS A 473 -7.55 -19.48 8.95
N GLY A 474 -8.19 -20.65 9.08
CA GLY A 474 -7.55 -21.85 9.65
C GLY A 474 -7.28 -21.83 11.16
N GLY A 475 -8.11 -21.16 11.98
CA GLY A 475 -7.98 -21.37 13.44
C GLY A 475 -8.93 -20.61 14.37
N VAL A 476 -9.40 -19.41 14.03
CA VAL A 476 -10.26 -18.61 14.93
C VAL A 476 -11.35 -17.92 14.11
N CYS A 477 -12.56 -18.47 14.11
CA CYS A 477 -13.76 -17.79 13.64
C CYS A 477 -14.75 -17.85 14.80
N LEU A 478 -15.46 -16.75 15.06
CA LEU A 478 -16.48 -16.76 16.10
C LEU A 478 -17.65 -17.64 15.65
N ASP A 479 -18.21 -18.42 16.58
CA ASP A 479 -19.34 -19.29 16.31
C ASP A 479 -20.59 -18.44 16.07
N SER A 480 -21.06 -18.42 14.82
CA SER A 480 -22.26 -17.70 14.39
C SER A 480 -23.56 -18.34 14.88
N SER A 481 -23.50 -19.45 15.63
CA SER A 481 -24.66 -20.10 16.23
C SER A 481 -25.18 -19.37 17.47
N ASP A 482 -24.38 -18.51 18.10
CA ASP A 482 -24.78 -17.72 19.28
C ASP A 482 -25.41 -16.38 18.85
N PRO A 483 -26.71 -16.13 19.13
CA PRO A 483 -27.41 -14.92 18.70
C PRO A 483 -26.76 -13.62 19.17
N GLU A 484 -26.21 -13.60 20.40
CA GLU A 484 -25.62 -12.38 20.96
C GLU A 484 -24.29 -12.02 20.30
N ILE A 485 -23.52 -13.01 19.84
CA ILE A 485 -22.29 -12.79 19.08
C ILE A 485 -22.64 -12.38 17.66
N LEU A 486 -23.64 -13.04 17.07
CA LEU A 486 -24.15 -12.75 15.74
C LEU A 486 -24.62 -11.29 15.62
N ASP A 487 -25.33 -10.74 16.62
CA ASP A 487 -25.76 -9.34 16.63
C ASP A 487 -24.61 -8.34 16.44
N HIS A 488 -23.45 -8.61 17.06
CA HIS A 488 -22.26 -7.78 16.89
C HIS A 488 -21.65 -7.93 15.50
N GLN A 489 -21.58 -9.16 14.98
CA GLN A 489 -21.09 -9.45 13.62
C GLN A 489 -21.95 -8.75 12.56
N ILE A 490 -23.28 -8.85 12.69
CA ILE A 490 -24.26 -8.15 11.83
C ILE A 490 -24.06 -6.63 11.93
N ALA A 491 -23.89 -6.10 13.14
CA ALA A 491 -23.64 -4.67 13.32
C ALA A 491 -22.37 -4.20 12.61
N TRP A 492 -21.30 -5.01 12.55
CA TRP A 492 -20.09 -4.64 11.81
C TRP A 492 -20.30 -4.67 10.30
N ILE A 493 -20.98 -5.71 9.81
CA ILE A 493 -21.30 -5.91 8.39
C ILE A 493 -22.11 -4.71 7.85
N ARG A 494 -23.15 -4.28 8.58
CA ARG A 494 -24.01 -3.13 8.21
C ARG A 494 -23.27 -1.78 8.16
N GLU A 495 -22.17 -1.62 8.90
CA GLU A 495 -21.40 -0.38 8.95
C GLU A 495 -20.38 -0.25 7.79
N LEU A 496 -20.11 -1.33 7.04
CA LEU A 496 -19.11 -1.31 5.97
C LEU A 496 -19.52 -0.39 4.81
N THR A 497 -20.77 -0.47 4.36
CA THR A 497 -21.24 0.31 3.21
C THR A 497 -21.37 1.81 3.53
N PRO A 498 -21.95 2.23 4.68
CA PRO A 498 -21.92 3.64 5.10
C PRO A 498 -20.48 4.19 5.23
N LEU A 499 -19.55 3.38 5.76
CA LEU A 499 -18.15 3.76 5.86
C LEU A 499 -17.51 3.96 4.48
N LEU A 500 -17.80 3.08 3.52
CA LEU A 500 -17.31 3.19 2.15
C LEU A 500 -17.79 4.49 1.47
N ILE A 501 -19.06 4.84 1.64
CA ILE A 501 -19.64 6.08 1.09
C ILE A 501 -18.98 7.31 1.71
N LEU A 502 -18.75 7.29 3.03
CA LEU A 502 -18.13 8.40 3.75
C LEU A 502 -16.66 8.62 3.38
N LEU A 503 -15.90 7.54 3.20
CA LEU A 503 -14.49 7.58 2.81
C LEU A 503 -14.31 8.04 1.37
N GLY A 504 -15.11 7.49 0.44
CA GLY A 504 -15.08 7.83 -0.98
C GLY A 504 -13.67 7.89 -1.58
N ASP A 505 -13.41 8.92 -2.37
CA ASP A 505 -12.12 9.24 -2.97
C ASP A 505 -11.17 10.04 -2.07
N LYS A 506 -11.64 10.52 -0.92
CA LYS A 506 -10.81 11.31 0.01
C LYS A 506 -9.65 10.49 0.57
N HIS A 507 -9.88 9.20 0.79
CA HIS A 507 -8.89 8.25 1.31
C HIS A 507 -8.93 6.90 0.58
N PRO A 508 -8.41 6.83 -0.66
CA PRO A 508 -8.53 5.64 -1.49
C PRO A 508 -7.98 4.33 -0.88
N PRO A 509 -6.84 4.34 -0.15
CA PRO A 509 -6.35 3.13 0.53
C PRO A 509 -7.34 2.59 1.57
N CYS A 510 -8.05 3.48 2.28
CA CYS A 510 -9.02 3.08 3.28
C CYS A 510 -10.26 2.45 2.64
N SER A 511 -10.80 3.09 1.60
CA SER A 511 -11.90 2.55 0.78
C SER A 511 -11.54 1.18 0.20
N GLN A 512 -10.29 0.99 -0.23
CA GLN A 512 -9.81 -0.29 -0.76
C GLN A 512 -9.86 -1.43 0.29
N VAL A 513 -9.49 -1.16 1.55
CA VAL A 513 -9.57 -2.18 2.62
C VAL A 513 -11.01 -2.56 2.92
N VAL A 514 -11.93 -1.58 2.96
CA VAL A 514 -13.36 -1.86 3.15
C VAL A 514 -13.91 -2.74 2.02
N LEU A 515 -13.56 -2.42 0.77
CA LEU A 515 -13.96 -3.21 -0.40
C LEU A 515 -13.37 -4.62 -0.40
N ARG A 516 -12.11 -4.79 0.01
CA ARG A 516 -11.51 -6.12 0.19
C ARG A 516 -12.27 -6.93 1.23
N LEU A 517 -12.63 -6.34 2.36
CA LEU A 517 -13.41 -7.03 3.39
C LEU A 517 -14.80 -7.40 2.86
N GLN A 518 -15.51 -6.50 2.17
CA GLN A 518 -16.79 -6.80 1.53
C GLN A 518 -16.69 -7.93 0.51
N LEU A 519 -15.65 -7.95 -0.32
CA LEU A 519 -15.42 -9.04 -1.28
C LEU A 519 -15.21 -10.37 -0.57
N ARG A 520 -14.39 -10.39 0.48
CA ARG A 520 -14.11 -11.60 1.26
C ARG A 520 -15.35 -12.09 2.02
N LEU A 521 -16.20 -11.18 2.48
CA LEU A 521 -17.50 -11.50 3.05
C LEU A 521 -18.41 -12.15 2.02
N GLY A 522 -18.54 -11.58 0.81
CA GLY A 522 -19.32 -12.19 -0.27
C GLY A 522 -18.85 -13.60 -0.63
N GLN A 523 -17.53 -13.81 -0.69
CA GLN A 523 -16.93 -15.14 -0.91
C GLN A 523 -17.27 -16.16 0.18
N CYS A 524 -17.49 -15.72 1.42
CA CYS A 524 -17.77 -16.58 2.56
C CYS A 524 -19.27 -16.65 2.92
N ALA A 525 -20.09 -15.71 2.45
CA ALA A 525 -21.51 -15.59 2.78
C ALA A 525 -22.29 -16.84 2.38
N LEU A 526 -21.94 -17.47 1.25
CA LEU A 526 -22.53 -18.74 0.78
C LEU A 526 -22.33 -19.92 1.75
N VAL A 527 -21.35 -19.82 2.65
CA VAL A 527 -21.06 -20.86 3.66
C VAL A 527 -21.82 -20.59 4.97
N ASN A 528 -22.25 -19.35 5.22
CA ASN A 528 -22.92 -18.95 6.45
C ASN A 528 -24.27 -18.26 6.17
N SER A 529 -25.36 -18.98 6.38
CA SER A 529 -26.72 -18.52 6.08
C SER A 529 -27.12 -17.22 6.79
N ALA A 530 -26.51 -16.91 7.94
CA ALA A 530 -26.80 -15.68 8.67
C ALA A 530 -26.14 -14.45 8.02
N PHE A 531 -24.97 -14.62 7.40
CA PHE A 531 -24.28 -13.53 6.71
C PHE A 531 -24.78 -13.31 5.28
N GLU A 532 -25.32 -14.35 4.63
CA GLU A 532 -25.95 -14.25 3.32
C GLU A 532 -27.03 -13.15 3.31
N GLY A 533 -27.99 -13.21 4.23
CA GLY A 533 -29.07 -12.21 4.30
C GLY A 533 -28.57 -10.78 4.55
N GLU A 534 -27.56 -10.61 5.40
CA GLU A 534 -26.99 -9.27 5.67
C GLU A 534 -26.13 -8.75 4.52
N TYR A 535 -25.45 -9.64 3.79
CA TYR A 535 -24.78 -9.28 2.56
C TYR A 535 -25.80 -8.78 1.55
N GLU A 536 -26.91 -9.50 1.33
CA GLU A 536 -28.00 -9.07 0.45
C GLU A 536 -28.57 -7.69 0.83
N ILE A 537 -28.72 -7.40 2.12
CA ILE A 537 -29.19 -6.08 2.59
C ILE A 537 -28.21 -4.94 2.22
N MET A 538 -26.92 -5.21 2.03
CA MET A 538 -25.96 -4.18 1.62
C MET A 538 -26.30 -3.54 0.27
N GLN A 539 -27.03 -4.24 -0.60
CA GLN A 539 -27.42 -3.72 -1.91
C GLN A 539 -28.14 -2.37 -1.81
N TYR A 540 -29.02 -2.20 -0.82
CA TYR A 540 -29.79 -0.97 -0.63
C TYR A 540 -28.89 0.24 -0.34
N SER A 541 -27.84 0.06 0.46
CA SER A 541 -26.87 1.12 0.74
C SER A 541 -25.89 1.33 -0.42
N LEU A 542 -25.59 0.30 -1.21
CA LEU A 542 -24.71 0.42 -2.38
C LEU A 542 -25.33 1.27 -3.50
N VAL A 543 -26.65 1.45 -3.53
CA VAL A 543 -27.32 2.37 -4.47
C VAL A 543 -26.74 3.79 -4.38
N GLU A 544 -26.49 4.30 -3.17
CA GLU A 544 -25.88 5.63 -3.00
C GLU A 544 -24.41 5.66 -3.39
N PHE A 545 -23.72 4.53 -3.30
CA PHE A 545 -22.30 4.41 -3.63
C PHE A 545 -22.03 4.48 -5.15
N TYR A 546 -22.92 3.91 -5.98
CA TYR A 546 -22.83 3.99 -7.44
C TYR A 546 -23.49 5.26 -7.99
N GLY A 547 -24.71 5.58 -7.53
CA GLY A 547 -25.39 6.83 -7.89
C GLY A 547 -26.92 6.78 -7.75
N THR A 548 -27.52 7.95 -7.50
CA THR A 548 -28.97 8.11 -7.31
C THR A 548 -29.58 9.01 -8.37
N PHE A 549 -30.84 8.72 -8.74
CA PHE A 549 -31.65 9.63 -9.55
C PHE A 549 -32.33 10.64 -8.62
N GLN A 550 -32.17 11.92 -8.90
CA GLN A 550 -32.89 12.99 -8.22
C GLN A 550 -34.23 13.26 -8.91
N ASP A 551 -35.19 13.80 -8.15
CA ASP A 551 -36.56 14.09 -8.64
C ASP A 551 -36.60 15.10 -9.81
N ASP A 552 -35.54 15.88 -9.99
CA ASP A 552 -35.34 16.85 -11.09
C ASP A 552 -34.84 16.20 -12.39
N GLY A 553 -34.58 14.89 -12.38
CA GLY A 553 -34.02 14.14 -13.51
C GLY A 553 -32.49 14.24 -13.63
N ASN A 554 -31.80 14.88 -12.68
CA ASN A 554 -30.34 14.85 -12.60
C ASN A 554 -29.84 13.57 -11.91
N ILE A 555 -28.67 13.10 -12.36
CA ILE A 555 -27.98 11.95 -11.78
C ILE A 555 -26.94 12.46 -10.79
N CYS A 556 -27.05 12.03 -9.53
CA CYS A 556 -26.02 12.22 -8.54
C CYS A 556 -25.08 11.02 -8.58
N TYR A 557 -23.86 11.20 -9.08
CA TYR A 557 -22.88 10.13 -9.12
C TYR A 557 -22.31 9.88 -7.73
N GLY A 558 -22.27 8.61 -7.33
CA GLY A 558 -21.68 8.21 -6.07
C GLY A 558 -20.14 8.15 -6.13
N PRO A 559 -19.48 7.90 -4.99
CA PRO A 559 -18.02 7.89 -4.90
C PRO A 559 -17.33 6.85 -5.79
N PHE A 560 -18.04 5.82 -6.28
CA PHE A 560 -17.46 4.80 -7.16
C PHE A 560 -16.72 5.39 -8.38
N VAL A 561 -17.30 6.42 -9.01
CA VAL A 561 -16.75 7.00 -10.24
C VAL A 561 -15.39 7.65 -10.01
N THR A 562 -15.16 8.24 -8.84
CA THR A 562 -13.92 8.96 -8.50
C THR A 562 -12.85 8.07 -7.86
N LEU A 563 -13.18 6.81 -7.54
CA LEU A 563 -12.22 5.87 -6.96
C LEU A 563 -11.14 5.41 -7.96
N PRO A 564 -9.94 5.03 -7.49
CA PRO A 564 -8.94 4.39 -8.33
C PRO A 564 -9.42 3.06 -8.90
N ARG A 565 -8.84 2.70 -10.05
CA ARG A 565 -9.17 1.49 -10.82
C ARG A 565 -9.18 0.20 -9.99
N ASP A 566 -8.18 0.00 -9.13
CA ASP A 566 -8.09 -1.20 -8.29
C ASP A 566 -9.26 -1.30 -7.30
N SER A 567 -9.71 -0.17 -6.76
CA SER A 567 -10.87 -0.12 -5.87
C SER A 567 -12.17 -0.33 -6.64
N GLN A 568 -12.29 0.25 -7.85
CA GLN A 568 -13.45 0.00 -8.72
C GLN A 568 -13.56 -1.49 -9.07
N GLU A 569 -12.47 -2.16 -9.43
CA GLU A 569 -12.46 -3.60 -9.74
C GLU A 569 -12.89 -4.47 -8.54
N LEU A 570 -12.43 -4.13 -7.33
CA LEU A 570 -12.85 -4.83 -6.11
C LEU A 570 -14.35 -4.66 -5.87
N SER A 571 -14.88 -3.45 -6.05
CA SER A 571 -16.30 -3.17 -5.90
C SER A 571 -17.15 -3.93 -6.92
N LEU A 572 -16.71 -3.96 -8.19
CA LEU A 572 -17.38 -4.75 -9.22
C LEU A 572 -17.32 -6.25 -8.93
N SER A 573 -16.20 -6.74 -8.41
CA SER A 573 -16.05 -8.14 -8.01
C SER A 573 -17.04 -8.54 -6.91
N CYS A 574 -17.42 -7.62 -6.01
CA CYS A 574 -18.45 -7.87 -5.00
C CYS A 574 -19.83 -8.18 -5.62
N LEU A 575 -20.16 -7.53 -6.75
CA LEU A 575 -21.48 -7.67 -7.39
C LEU A 575 -21.79 -9.12 -7.81
N TYR A 576 -20.76 -9.90 -8.12
CA TYR A 576 -20.91 -11.30 -8.54
C TYR A 576 -21.38 -12.22 -7.39
N TYR A 577 -21.14 -11.85 -6.14
CA TYR A 577 -21.43 -12.71 -4.98
C TYR A 577 -22.82 -12.49 -4.38
N PHE A 578 -23.62 -11.55 -4.89
CA PHE A 578 -25.03 -11.44 -4.51
C PHE A 578 -25.83 -12.59 -5.13
N ALA A 579 -26.69 -13.21 -4.33
CA ALA A 579 -27.59 -14.26 -4.78
C ALA A 579 -28.55 -13.73 -5.86
N ASN A 580 -29.06 -12.50 -5.68
CA ASN A 580 -29.89 -11.81 -6.67
C ASN A 580 -29.69 -10.29 -6.63
N LEU A 581 -29.20 -9.71 -7.72
CA LEU A 581 -29.04 -8.26 -7.87
C LEU A 581 -30.39 -7.58 -8.11
N ASP A 582 -30.74 -6.62 -7.25
CA ASP A 582 -32.02 -5.94 -7.31
C ASP A 582 -32.11 -4.87 -8.42
N SER A 583 -33.34 -4.56 -8.84
CA SER A 583 -33.61 -3.57 -9.89
C SER A 583 -33.11 -2.15 -9.54
N PRO A 584 -33.26 -1.65 -8.28
CA PRO A 584 -32.69 -0.38 -7.85
C PRO A 584 -31.17 -0.29 -8.01
N LEU A 585 -30.41 -1.30 -7.58
CA LEU A 585 -28.95 -1.34 -7.70
C LEU A 585 -28.53 -1.39 -9.17
N LEU A 586 -29.20 -2.20 -10.00
CA LEU A 586 -28.91 -2.24 -11.44
C LEU A 586 -29.16 -0.89 -12.13
N LYS A 587 -30.21 -0.16 -11.73
CA LYS A 587 -30.47 1.21 -12.23
C LYS A 587 -29.40 2.19 -11.77
N SER A 588 -28.92 2.05 -10.54
CA SER A 588 -27.83 2.85 -9.98
C SER A 588 -26.49 2.59 -10.69
N ILE A 589 -26.16 1.34 -10.97
CA ILE A 589 -24.98 0.98 -11.77
C ILE A 589 -25.13 1.49 -13.21
N ALA A 590 -26.32 1.39 -13.80
CA ALA A 590 -26.60 1.95 -15.12
C ALA A 590 -26.38 3.47 -15.13
N SER A 591 -26.83 4.20 -14.10
CA SER A 591 -26.64 5.65 -14.00
C SER A 591 -25.16 6.01 -13.88
N CYS A 592 -24.39 5.26 -13.09
CA CYS A 592 -22.94 5.39 -12.99
C CYS A 592 -22.24 5.26 -14.36
N CYS A 593 -22.70 4.33 -15.21
CA CYS A 593 -22.16 4.15 -16.57
C CYS A 593 -22.38 5.36 -17.50
N LEU A 594 -23.28 6.28 -17.14
CA LEU A 594 -23.57 7.49 -17.90
C LEU A 594 -22.66 8.67 -17.50
N SER A 595 -21.78 8.49 -16.51
CA SER A 595 -20.82 9.52 -16.11
C SER A 595 -19.73 9.74 -17.16
N HIS A 596 -19.35 11.00 -17.32
CA HIS A 596 -18.23 11.41 -18.18
C HIS A 596 -16.85 11.13 -17.57
N ASP A 597 -16.79 10.99 -16.24
CA ASP A 597 -15.55 10.73 -15.50
C ASP A 597 -15.18 9.23 -15.47
N LEU A 598 -16.09 8.35 -15.92
CA LEU A 598 -15.85 6.91 -15.92
C LEU A 598 -14.99 6.49 -17.11
N GLU A 599 -13.86 5.82 -16.83
CA GLU A 599 -12.99 5.30 -17.87
C GLU A 599 -13.69 4.23 -18.74
N PRO A 600 -13.49 4.23 -20.08
CA PRO A 600 -14.08 3.23 -20.97
C PRO A 600 -13.82 1.78 -20.56
N PHE A 601 -12.63 1.49 -20.00
CA PHE A 601 -12.29 0.16 -19.53
C PHE A 601 -13.25 -0.33 -18.42
N ILE A 602 -13.55 0.53 -17.44
CA ILE A 602 -14.42 0.19 -16.32
C ILE A 602 -15.86 0.01 -16.81
N LEU A 603 -16.30 0.81 -17.79
CA LEU A 603 -17.60 0.62 -18.44
C LEU A 603 -17.74 -0.79 -19.06
N PHE A 604 -16.74 -1.24 -19.82
CA PHE A 604 -16.75 -2.61 -20.37
C PHE A 604 -16.71 -3.67 -19.27
N ARG A 605 -15.95 -3.41 -18.20
CA ARG A 605 -15.87 -4.32 -17.06
C ARG A 605 -17.19 -4.47 -16.32
N ILE A 606 -17.93 -3.38 -16.13
CA ILE A 606 -19.30 -3.41 -15.56
C ILE A 606 -20.20 -4.31 -16.41
N VAL A 607 -20.20 -4.11 -17.73
CA VAL A 607 -21.01 -4.91 -18.67
C VAL A 607 -20.63 -6.39 -18.59
N GLU A 608 -19.34 -6.70 -18.52
CA GLU A 608 -18.83 -8.08 -18.40
C GLU A 608 -19.26 -8.75 -17.09
N VAL A 609 -19.08 -8.08 -15.95
CA VAL A 609 -19.43 -8.60 -14.63
C VAL A 609 -20.93 -8.82 -14.51
N LEU A 610 -21.75 -7.86 -14.96
CA LEU A 610 -23.21 -8.01 -14.93
C LEU A 610 -23.71 -9.10 -15.88
N HIS A 611 -23.11 -9.24 -17.07
CA HIS A 611 -23.44 -10.35 -17.96
C HIS A 611 -23.05 -11.71 -17.37
N SER A 612 -21.91 -11.78 -16.68
CA SER A 612 -21.48 -12.99 -15.97
C SER A 612 -22.40 -13.33 -14.80
N ALA A 613 -22.84 -12.33 -14.03
CA ALA A 613 -23.81 -12.49 -12.96
C ALA A 613 -25.18 -12.95 -13.50
N TYR A 614 -25.62 -12.42 -14.64
CA TYR A 614 -26.80 -12.90 -15.36
C TYR A 614 -26.65 -14.37 -15.78
N ALA A 615 -25.52 -14.74 -16.38
CA ALA A 615 -25.25 -16.12 -16.81
C ALA A 615 -25.23 -17.12 -15.64
N ALA A 616 -24.80 -16.67 -14.45
CA ALA A 616 -24.85 -17.45 -13.21
C ALA A 616 -26.25 -17.49 -12.55
N GLY A 617 -27.23 -16.75 -13.07
CA GLY A 617 -28.61 -16.74 -12.57
C GLY A 617 -28.92 -15.69 -11.50
N HIS A 618 -28.01 -14.76 -11.23
CA HIS A 618 -28.15 -13.72 -10.20
C HIS A 618 -28.92 -12.47 -10.66
N ILE A 619 -29.29 -12.38 -11.94
CA ILE A 619 -30.05 -11.25 -12.48
C ILE A 619 -31.25 -11.79 -13.26
N ARG A 620 -32.44 -11.23 -13.02
CA ARG A 620 -33.62 -11.54 -13.83
C ARG A 620 -33.44 -11.01 -15.25
N ILE A 621 -33.83 -11.80 -16.25
CA ILE A 621 -33.71 -11.44 -17.67
C ILE A 621 -34.31 -10.06 -18.00
N THR A 622 -35.43 -9.70 -17.39
CA THR A 622 -36.08 -8.40 -17.57
C THR A 622 -35.22 -7.25 -17.05
N ASP A 623 -34.57 -7.41 -15.89
CA ASP A 623 -33.72 -6.37 -15.31
C ASP A 623 -32.41 -6.23 -16.10
N HIS A 624 -31.84 -7.34 -16.59
CA HIS A 624 -30.66 -7.33 -17.44
C HIS A 624 -30.91 -6.59 -18.77
N ILE A 625 -32.04 -6.88 -19.43
CA ILE A 625 -32.45 -6.16 -20.65
C ILE A 625 -32.77 -4.68 -20.35
N CYS A 626 -33.39 -4.39 -19.20
CA CYS A 626 -33.60 -3.01 -18.74
C CYS A 626 -32.27 -2.27 -18.58
N PHE A 627 -31.25 -2.88 -17.96
CA PHE A 627 -29.92 -2.30 -17.80
C PHE A 627 -29.31 -1.93 -19.16
N PHE A 628 -29.29 -2.85 -20.12
CA PHE A 628 -28.79 -2.56 -21.48
C PHE A 628 -29.59 -1.45 -22.18
N THR A 629 -30.92 -1.45 -22.01
CA THR A 629 -31.76 -0.44 -22.63
C THR A 629 -31.50 0.95 -22.05
N ILE A 630 -31.40 1.09 -20.72
CA ILE A 630 -31.06 2.34 -20.05
C ILE A 630 -29.67 2.82 -20.46
N LEU A 631 -28.69 1.91 -20.48
CA LEU A 631 -27.32 2.24 -20.87
C LEU A 631 -27.28 2.82 -22.28
N LEU A 632 -27.98 2.22 -23.26
CA LEU A 632 -27.95 2.68 -24.65
C LEU A 632 -28.91 3.83 -24.94
N SER A 633 -30.04 3.96 -24.24
CA SER A 633 -31.00 5.04 -24.47
C SER A 633 -30.56 6.35 -23.85
N SER A 634 -29.86 6.32 -22.70
CA SER A 634 -29.49 7.51 -21.93
C SER A 634 -28.02 7.92 -22.05
N PHE A 635 -27.18 7.18 -22.78
CA PHE A 635 -25.76 7.53 -22.98
C PHE A 635 -25.62 8.90 -23.66
N LYS A 636 -24.79 9.78 -23.08
CA LYS A 636 -24.50 11.10 -23.66
C LYS A 636 -23.37 10.99 -24.69
N VAL A 637 -23.72 11.02 -25.98
CA VAL A 637 -22.76 11.01 -27.08
C VAL A 637 -22.40 12.44 -27.48
N PHE A 638 -21.11 12.80 -27.43
CA PHE A 638 -20.65 14.13 -27.85
C PHE A 638 -20.27 14.13 -29.34
N PRO A 639 -20.73 15.12 -30.13
CA PRO A 639 -20.44 15.17 -31.56
C PRO A 639 -18.96 15.49 -31.84
N GLU A 640 -18.42 14.89 -32.91
CA GLU A 640 -17.17 15.33 -33.55
C GLU A 640 -17.40 16.76 -34.09
N THR A 641 -16.77 17.78 -33.51
CA THR A 641 -16.69 19.09 -34.16
C THR A 641 -15.83 18.94 -35.41
N ILE A 642 -16.42 19.20 -36.58
CA ILE A 642 -15.78 19.02 -37.89
C ILE A 642 -14.66 20.04 -38.15
N ASP A 643 -14.46 21.04 -37.29
CA ASP A 643 -13.29 21.95 -37.35
C ASP A 643 -12.73 22.26 -35.94
N PRO A 644 -11.43 22.02 -35.67
CA PRO A 644 -10.78 22.51 -34.45
C PRO A 644 -10.44 23.99 -34.63
N VAL A 645 -11.16 24.87 -33.92
CA VAL A 645 -10.89 26.33 -33.97
C VAL A 645 -9.76 26.76 -33.01
N SER A 646 -9.22 25.87 -32.18
CA SER A 646 -7.98 26.15 -31.42
C SER A 646 -7.25 24.88 -30.99
N GLU A 647 -5.91 24.92 -31.03
CA GLU A 647 -4.99 23.81 -30.75
C GLU A 647 -4.93 23.35 -29.27
N ASN A 648 -5.79 23.86 -28.38
CA ASN A 648 -5.65 23.61 -26.94
C ASN A 648 -6.79 22.85 -26.25
N ASP A 649 -7.88 22.50 -26.95
CA ASP A 649 -8.96 21.67 -26.38
C ASP A 649 -9.17 20.41 -27.22
N THR A 650 -8.38 19.37 -26.97
CA THR A 650 -8.69 17.99 -27.43
C THR A 650 -9.93 17.49 -26.72
N LYS A 651 -11.14 17.89 -27.16
CA LYS A 651 -12.40 17.27 -26.72
C LYS A 651 -12.43 15.83 -27.24
N ILE A 652 -12.13 14.89 -26.35
CA ILE A 652 -12.14 13.45 -26.62
C ILE A 652 -13.56 13.04 -27.03
N THR A 653 -13.74 12.58 -28.26
CA THR A 653 -15.03 12.09 -28.76
C THR A 653 -15.31 10.68 -28.22
N ASN A 654 -16.41 10.49 -27.51
CA ASN A 654 -16.78 9.18 -26.93
C ASN A 654 -17.60 8.27 -27.88
N ARG A 655 -17.78 8.69 -29.14
CA ARG A 655 -18.58 7.99 -30.14
C ARG A 655 -18.05 6.59 -30.46
N GLY A 656 -16.73 6.42 -30.54
CA GLY A 656 -16.08 5.12 -30.74
C GLY A 656 -16.40 4.14 -29.61
N THR A 657 -16.26 4.60 -28.36
CA THR A 657 -16.63 3.84 -27.17
C THR A 657 -18.09 3.41 -27.20
N PHE A 658 -19.02 4.32 -27.51
CA PHE A 658 -20.44 4.02 -27.57
C PHE A 658 -20.79 2.97 -28.65
N LYS A 659 -20.15 3.03 -29.82
CA LYS A 659 -20.30 1.99 -30.87
C LYS A 659 -19.80 0.62 -30.41
N SER A 660 -18.68 0.58 -29.71
CA SER A 660 -18.14 -0.64 -29.12
C SER A 660 -19.06 -1.20 -28.03
N VAL A 661 -19.58 -0.36 -27.13
CA VAL A 661 -20.58 -0.75 -26.11
C VAL A 661 -21.83 -1.31 -26.77
N THR A 662 -22.37 -0.65 -27.80
CA THR A 662 -23.52 -1.14 -28.58
C THR A 662 -23.26 -2.53 -29.14
N SER A 663 -22.05 -2.77 -29.67
CA SER A 663 -21.67 -4.05 -30.26
C SER A 663 -21.56 -5.16 -29.20
N VAL A 664 -20.98 -4.86 -28.03
CA VAL A 664 -20.91 -5.79 -26.89
C VAL A 664 -22.30 -6.12 -26.36
N VAL A 665 -23.16 -5.12 -26.17
CA VAL A 665 -24.55 -5.33 -25.74
C VAL A 665 -25.30 -6.23 -26.72
N CYS A 666 -25.16 -6.00 -28.03
CA CYS A 666 -25.78 -6.85 -29.05
C CYS A 666 -25.24 -8.29 -29.01
N ALA A 667 -23.94 -8.47 -28.82
CA ALA A 667 -23.34 -9.79 -28.68
C ALA A 667 -23.83 -10.53 -27.43
N ASN A 668 -23.97 -9.81 -26.30
CA ASN A 668 -24.50 -10.35 -25.06
C ASN A 668 -25.96 -10.77 -25.21
N LEU A 669 -26.81 -9.93 -25.83
CA LEU A 669 -28.21 -10.26 -26.12
C LEU A 669 -28.38 -11.55 -26.93
N LEU A 670 -27.48 -11.81 -27.89
CA LEU A 670 -27.50 -13.05 -28.68
C LEU A 670 -27.16 -14.31 -27.88
N GLN A 671 -26.46 -14.16 -26.76
CA GLN A 671 -26.12 -15.27 -25.85
C GLN A 671 -27.28 -15.59 -24.89
N ILE A 672 -28.30 -14.73 -24.82
CA ILE A 672 -29.45 -14.90 -23.93
C ILE A 672 -30.44 -15.89 -24.53
N GLY A 673 -30.45 -17.12 -24.01
CA GLY A 673 -31.54 -18.10 -24.09
C GLY A 673 -32.36 -18.13 -25.40
N ASP A 674 -33.70 -18.20 -25.26
CA ASP A 674 -34.62 -18.21 -26.40
C ASP A 674 -34.79 -16.80 -26.99
N SER A 675 -34.31 -16.62 -28.21
CA SER A 675 -34.37 -15.34 -28.92
C SER A 675 -35.79 -14.79 -29.13
N SER A 676 -36.84 -15.62 -29.04
CA SER A 676 -38.24 -15.18 -29.20
C SER A 676 -38.75 -14.46 -27.95
N LEU A 677 -38.55 -15.03 -26.77
CA LEU A 677 -38.92 -14.43 -25.50
C LEU A 677 -38.10 -13.17 -25.20
N VAL A 678 -36.80 -13.21 -25.49
CA VAL A 678 -35.92 -12.04 -25.35
C VAL A 678 -36.41 -10.91 -26.24
N PHE A 679 -36.83 -11.21 -27.47
CA PHE A 679 -37.35 -10.21 -28.38
C PHE A 679 -38.64 -9.57 -27.86
N GLU A 680 -39.60 -10.36 -27.34
CA GLU A 680 -40.85 -9.82 -26.79
C GLU A 680 -40.62 -8.86 -25.61
N ILE A 681 -39.70 -9.21 -24.70
CA ILE A 681 -39.31 -8.36 -23.57
C ILE A 681 -38.59 -7.10 -24.07
N LEU A 682 -37.62 -7.26 -24.96
CA LEU A 682 -36.84 -6.16 -25.52
C LEU A 682 -37.74 -5.19 -26.29
N GLU A 683 -38.68 -5.69 -27.08
CA GLU A 683 -39.67 -4.92 -27.82
C GLU A 683 -40.46 -4.03 -26.84
N LYS A 684 -41.07 -4.60 -25.80
CA LYS A 684 -41.85 -3.81 -24.84
C LYS A 684 -41.06 -2.67 -24.18
N ILE A 685 -39.80 -2.93 -23.80
CA ILE A 685 -38.97 -1.95 -23.08
C ILE A 685 -38.41 -0.87 -24.03
N THR A 686 -37.89 -1.28 -25.19
CA THR A 686 -37.28 -0.35 -26.16
C THR A 686 -38.30 0.59 -26.79
N PHE A 687 -39.52 0.14 -27.05
CA PHE A 687 -40.56 0.98 -27.66
C PHE A 687 -40.98 2.16 -26.79
N GLY A 688 -41.03 1.99 -25.46
CA GLY A 688 -41.26 3.08 -24.52
C GLY A 688 -40.19 4.19 -24.64
N GLN A 689 -38.95 3.82 -24.95
CA GLN A 689 -37.82 4.73 -25.10
C GLN A 689 -37.75 5.37 -26.50
N VAL A 690 -38.15 4.66 -27.57
CA VAL A 690 -38.20 5.21 -28.94
C VAL A 690 -39.20 6.37 -29.03
N LEU A 691 -40.32 6.27 -28.31
CA LEU A 691 -41.33 7.32 -28.21
C LEU A 691 -40.78 8.62 -27.60
N LEU A 692 -39.71 8.57 -26.80
CA LEU A 692 -39.04 9.73 -26.21
C LEU A 692 -38.13 10.47 -27.20
N LYS A 693 -38.08 10.04 -28.49
CA LYS A 693 -37.26 10.62 -29.57
C LYS A 693 -35.79 10.80 -29.16
N PRO A 694 -35.03 9.70 -28.97
CA PRO A 694 -33.64 9.75 -28.55
C PRO A 694 -32.72 10.39 -29.59
N SER A 695 -31.47 10.69 -29.20
CA SER A 695 -30.44 11.20 -30.12
C SER A 695 -30.16 10.22 -31.28
N LEU A 696 -29.53 10.69 -32.35
CA LEU A 696 -29.25 9.86 -33.54
C LEU A 696 -28.47 8.58 -33.22
N ASP A 697 -27.43 8.70 -32.39
CA ASP A 697 -26.58 7.59 -31.98
C ASP A 697 -27.35 6.59 -31.10
N ASN A 698 -28.12 7.09 -30.13
CA ASN A 698 -28.90 6.25 -29.21
C ASN A 698 -30.04 5.55 -29.96
N ALA A 699 -30.73 6.25 -30.87
CA ALA A 699 -31.72 5.66 -31.77
C ALA A 699 -31.11 4.53 -32.62
N CYS A 700 -29.91 4.74 -33.16
CA CYS A 700 -29.20 3.70 -33.91
C CYS A 700 -28.91 2.47 -33.06
N ALA A 701 -28.40 2.67 -31.84
CA ALA A 701 -28.09 1.58 -30.91
C ALA A 701 -29.35 0.77 -30.56
N MET A 702 -30.47 1.43 -30.31
CA MET A 702 -31.75 0.77 -30.05
C MET A 702 -32.28 -0.01 -31.25
N LEU A 703 -32.23 0.57 -32.45
CA LEU A 703 -32.62 -0.12 -33.68
C LEU A 703 -31.71 -1.33 -33.97
N ARG A 704 -30.42 -1.25 -33.60
CA ARG A 704 -29.49 -2.38 -33.70
C ARG A 704 -29.85 -3.50 -32.72
N MET A 705 -30.21 -3.18 -31.47
CA MET A 705 -30.68 -4.21 -30.52
C MET A 705 -31.91 -4.95 -31.09
N LEU A 706 -32.90 -4.21 -31.61
CA LEU A 706 -34.09 -4.79 -32.23
C LEU A 706 -33.74 -5.62 -33.47
N ALA A 707 -32.90 -5.09 -34.36
CA ALA A 707 -32.48 -5.77 -35.58
C ALA A 707 -31.54 -6.96 -35.33
N VAL A 708 -30.89 -7.08 -34.18
CA VAL A 708 -30.09 -8.26 -33.87
C VAL A 708 -30.98 -9.42 -33.44
N MET A 709 -32.04 -9.13 -32.68
CA MET A 709 -32.95 -10.14 -32.13
C MET A 709 -34.10 -10.52 -33.07
N ASP A 710 -34.51 -9.61 -33.97
CA ASP A 710 -35.59 -9.89 -34.94
C ASP A 710 -35.17 -10.97 -35.96
N CYS A 711 -36.04 -11.94 -36.21
CA CYS A 711 -35.80 -13.05 -37.14
C CYS A 711 -36.51 -12.81 -38.49
N LYS A 712 -36.33 -13.71 -39.45
CA LYS A 712 -37.10 -13.73 -40.71
C LYS A 712 -38.03 -14.95 -40.70
N PRO A 713 -39.37 -14.81 -40.72
CA PRO A 713 -40.14 -13.55 -40.79
C PRO A 713 -40.09 -12.74 -39.49
N SER A 714 -40.33 -11.42 -39.60
CA SER A 714 -40.25 -10.49 -38.47
C SER A 714 -41.21 -10.86 -37.34
N ARG A 715 -40.75 -10.69 -36.10
CA ARG A 715 -41.49 -10.95 -34.86
C ARG A 715 -42.15 -9.70 -34.27
N LEU A 716 -42.01 -8.54 -34.91
CA LEU A 716 -42.58 -7.28 -34.46
C LEU A 716 -44.11 -7.36 -34.34
N SER A 717 -44.65 -6.88 -33.22
CA SER A 717 -46.10 -6.71 -33.02
C SER A 717 -46.67 -5.64 -33.95
N GLU A 718 -47.99 -5.65 -34.17
CA GLU A 718 -48.64 -4.64 -35.02
C GLU A 718 -48.46 -3.21 -34.50
N GLN A 719 -48.55 -3.02 -33.18
CA GLN A 719 -48.34 -1.72 -32.53
C GLN A 719 -46.92 -1.20 -32.76
N SER A 720 -45.94 -2.11 -32.69
CA SER A 720 -44.54 -1.82 -32.95
C SER A 720 -44.27 -1.46 -34.40
N ILE A 721 -44.89 -2.18 -35.35
CA ILE A 721 -44.82 -1.87 -36.78
C ILE A 721 -45.37 -0.47 -37.05
N ILE A 722 -46.51 -0.12 -36.48
CA ILE A 722 -47.12 1.22 -36.62
C ILE A 722 -46.18 2.30 -36.07
N THR A 723 -45.68 2.11 -34.84
CA THR A 723 -44.79 3.09 -34.17
C THR A 723 -43.46 3.26 -34.90
N LEU A 724 -42.84 2.18 -35.38
CA LEU A 724 -41.63 2.28 -36.20
C LEU A 724 -41.91 2.93 -37.56
N SER A 725 -43.08 2.69 -38.16
CA SER A 725 -43.42 3.28 -39.45
C SER A 725 -43.57 4.81 -39.42
N THR A 726 -43.85 5.39 -38.25
CA THR A 726 -43.89 6.84 -38.04
C THR A 726 -42.53 7.40 -37.61
N PHE A 727 -41.73 6.64 -36.86
CA PHE A 727 -40.41 7.06 -36.38
C PHE A 727 -39.30 6.96 -37.44
N LEU A 728 -39.21 5.83 -38.16
CA LEU A 728 -38.10 5.52 -39.08
C LEU A 728 -37.92 6.52 -40.23
N PRO A 729 -38.97 7.08 -40.88
CA PRO A 729 -38.79 8.10 -41.91
C PRO A 729 -38.03 9.32 -41.40
N GLY A 730 -38.38 9.84 -40.21
CA GLY A 730 -37.69 10.97 -39.60
C GLY A 730 -36.24 10.66 -39.24
N TYR A 731 -36.00 9.49 -38.65
CA TYR A 731 -34.65 9.01 -38.35
C TYR A 731 -33.76 8.92 -39.60
N LEU A 732 -34.25 8.31 -40.69
CA LEU A 732 -33.49 8.12 -41.92
C LEU A 732 -33.17 9.47 -42.60
N ILE A 733 -34.10 10.42 -42.57
CA ILE A 733 -33.90 11.79 -43.08
C ILE A 733 -32.80 12.49 -42.26
N ASP A 734 -32.87 12.41 -40.92
CA ASP A 734 -31.85 12.99 -40.04
C ASP A 734 -30.45 12.40 -40.28
N VAL A 735 -30.35 11.08 -40.55
CA VAL A 735 -29.07 10.41 -40.87
C VAL A 735 -28.44 11.00 -42.14
N VAL A 736 -29.19 11.05 -43.23
CA VAL A 736 -28.69 11.48 -44.54
C VAL A 736 -28.36 12.97 -44.56
N GLN A 737 -29.12 13.79 -43.84
CA GLN A 737 -28.88 15.23 -43.74
C GLN A 737 -27.65 15.56 -42.88
N ARG A 738 -27.40 14.81 -41.79
CA ARG A 738 -26.24 15.04 -40.91
C ARG A 738 -24.95 14.39 -41.43
N ILE A 739 -25.05 13.36 -42.27
CA ILE A 739 -23.90 12.64 -42.85
C ILE A 739 -24.07 12.60 -44.38
N PRO A 740 -23.83 13.73 -45.08
CA PRO A 740 -23.94 13.77 -46.54
C PRO A 740 -22.87 12.88 -47.21
N GLU A 741 -23.24 12.21 -48.30
CA GLU A 741 -22.29 11.55 -49.22
C GLU A 741 -21.42 12.64 -49.88
N ILE A 742 -20.33 13.05 -49.23
CA ILE A 742 -19.29 13.87 -49.89
C ILE A 742 -18.44 12.92 -50.72
N HIS A 743 -18.55 13.01 -52.05
CA HIS A 743 -17.85 12.18 -53.02
C HIS A 743 -16.30 12.21 -52.88
N ASP A 744 -15.74 13.18 -52.14
CA ASP A 744 -14.29 13.38 -51.96
C ASP A 744 -13.69 12.91 -50.61
N LYS A 745 -14.47 12.32 -49.68
CA LYS A 745 -13.93 11.81 -48.40
C LYS A 745 -14.22 10.30 -48.18
N PRO A 746 -13.20 9.42 -48.10
CA PRO A 746 -13.38 7.97 -47.93
C PRO A 746 -13.96 7.54 -46.57
N THR A 747 -14.08 8.47 -45.61
CA THR A 747 -14.62 8.22 -44.26
C THR A 747 -16.14 8.34 -44.14
N SER A 748 -16.85 8.90 -45.12
CA SER A 748 -18.30 9.13 -45.07
C SER A 748 -19.12 7.84 -45.27
N VAL A 749 -18.68 6.96 -46.18
CA VAL A 749 -19.40 5.74 -46.58
C VAL A 749 -19.52 4.70 -45.45
N PRO A 750 -18.46 4.40 -44.66
CA PRO A 750 -18.57 3.48 -43.53
C PRO A 750 -19.45 4.02 -42.40
N ALA A 751 -19.43 5.33 -42.17
CA ALA A 751 -20.25 5.98 -41.14
C ALA A 751 -21.73 5.95 -41.49
N LEU A 752 -22.09 6.29 -42.73
CA LEU A 752 -23.48 6.25 -43.21
C LEU A 752 -24.06 4.84 -43.15
N ARG A 753 -23.27 3.84 -43.57
CA ARG A 753 -23.66 2.42 -43.49
C ARG A 753 -23.97 1.97 -42.06
N TYR A 754 -23.26 2.49 -41.06
CA TYR A 754 -23.53 2.17 -39.66
C TYR A 754 -24.95 2.57 -39.22
N TYR A 755 -25.47 3.72 -39.65
CA TYR A 755 -26.80 4.19 -39.24
C TYR A 755 -27.93 3.54 -40.04
N LEU A 756 -27.70 3.22 -41.32
CA LEU A 756 -28.73 2.68 -42.21
C LEU A 756 -28.95 1.17 -42.08
N LEU A 757 -27.89 0.41 -41.79
CA LEU A 757 -27.93 -1.05 -41.74
C LEU A 757 -29.05 -1.64 -40.85
N PRO A 758 -29.29 -1.18 -39.60
CA PRO A 758 -30.36 -1.75 -38.77
C PRO A 758 -31.75 -1.58 -39.40
N CYS A 759 -32.04 -0.43 -40.03
CA CYS A 759 -33.30 -0.19 -40.73
C CYS A 759 -33.47 -1.14 -41.92
N PHE A 760 -32.40 -1.34 -42.70
CA PHE A 760 -32.42 -2.22 -43.87
C PHE A 760 -32.66 -3.69 -43.47
N LEU A 761 -32.11 -4.14 -42.35
CA LEU A 761 -32.38 -5.46 -41.79
C LEU A 761 -33.85 -5.63 -41.37
N LEU A 762 -34.45 -4.61 -40.74
CA LEU A 762 -35.86 -4.63 -40.37
C LEU A 762 -36.78 -4.64 -41.61
N PHE A 763 -36.44 -3.87 -42.66
CA PHE A 763 -37.18 -3.87 -43.92
C PHE A 763 -37.07 -5.21 -44.66
N ASP A 764 -35.90 -5.87 -44.62
CA ASP A 764 -35.73 -7.20 -45.20
C ASP A 764 -36.62 -8.27 -44.54
N ARG A 765 -36.92 -8.08 -43.25
CA ARG A 765 -37.69 -9.03 -42.44
C ARG A 765 -39.19 -8.73 -42.39
N SER A 766 -39.60 -7.48 -42.57
CA SER A 766 -41.00 -7.04 -42.54
C SER A 766 -41.40 -6.22 -43.77
N ARG A 767 -42.07 -6.89 -44.72
CA ARG A 767 -42.65 -6.22 -45.90
C ARG A 767 -43.71 -5.17 -45.52
N LYS A 768 -44.52 -5.46 -44.49
CA LYS A 768 -45.56 -4.57 -43.97
C LYS A 768 -44.95 -3.27 -43.41
N LEU A 769 -43.84 -3.36 -42.69
CA LEU A 769 -43.12 -2.19 -42.18
C LEU A 769 -42.58 -1.33 -43.33
N LEU A 770 -41.94 -1.96 -44.33
CA LEU A 770 -41.42 -1.23 -45.49
C LEU A 770 -42.52 -0.50 -46.26
N ALA A 771 -43.65 -1.16 -46.53
CA ALA A 771 -44.79 -0.55 -47.22
C ALA A 771 -45.32 0.68 -46.47
N LEU A 772 -45.47 0.60 -45.14
CA LEU A 772 -45.92 1.72 -44.33
C LEU A 772 -44.89 2.86 -44.30
N VAL A 773 -43.59 2.55 -44.18
CA VAL A 773 -42.52 3.57 -44.22
C VAL A 773 -42.50 4.29 -45.57
N LEU A 774 -42.63 3.58 -46.69
CA LEU A 774 -42.75 4.19 -48.01
C LEU A 774 -43.99 5.08 -48.09
N LYS A 775 -45.15 4.62 -47.61
CA LYS A 775 -46.36 5.44 -47.58
C LYS A 775 -46.18 6.73 -46.77
N THR A 776 -45.55 6.66 -45.59
CA THR A 776 -45.23 7.82 -44.75
C THR A 776 -44.21 8.76 -45.42
N MET A 777 -43.16 8.23 -46.07
CA MET A 777 -42.24 9.06 -46.86
C MET A 777 -42.98 9.77 -48.01
N GLY A 778 -43.94 9.10 -48.63
CA GLY A 778 -44.75 9.67 -49.71
C GLY A 778 -45.74 10.75 -49.24
N SER A 779 -46.17 10.76 -47.97
CA SER A 779 -46.95 11.86 -47.40
C SER A 779 -46.08 13.05 -47.00
N LEU A 780 -44.83 12.80 -46.56
CA LEU A 780 -43.85 13.85 -46.23
C LEU A 780 -43.42 14.70 -47.43
N ILE A 781 -43.60 14.21 -48.66
CA ILE A 781 -43.37 14.98 -49.89
C ILE A 781 -44.43 16.08 -50.05
N THR A 782 -45.67 15.85 -49.60
CA THR A 782 -46.82 16.75 -49.79
C THR A 782 -47.12 17.68 -48.61
N GLU A 783 -46.73 17.33 -47.38
CA GLU A 783 -47.03 18.14 -46.18
C GLU A 783 -46.10 19.36 -46.04
N SER A 784 -46.68 20.56 -45.99
CA SER A 784 -46.00 21.84 -45.76
C SER A 784 -45.67 22.15 -44.29
N SER A 785 -45.92 21.22 -43.35
CA SER A 785 -45.88 21.50 -41.91
C SER A 785 -44.62 20.98 -41.20
N SER A 786 -44.02 21.90 -40.46
CA SER A 786 -42.82 21.84 -39.61
C SER A 786 -43.02 21.11 -38.26
N LEU A 787 -44.08 20.32 -38.07
CA LEU A 787 -44.53 19.87 -36.74
C LEU A 787 -44.06 18.46 -36.31
N LEU A 788 -43.37 17.71 -37.18
CA LEU A 788 -42.94 16.33 -36.86
C LEU A 788 -41.57 16.24 -36.17
N PHE A 789 -40.78 17.31 -36.20
CA PHE A 789 -39.37 17.32 -35.78
C PHE A 789 -39.17 17.85 -34.35
N SER A 790 -38.20 17.29 -33.63
CA SER A 790 -37.93 17.61 -32.22
C SER A 790 -37.51 19.09 -32.02
N PRO A 791 -38.01 19.80 -30.99
CA PRO A 791 -37.61 21.18 -30.70
C PRO A 791 -36.18 21.34 -30.16
N LYS A 792 -35.48 20.25 -29.76
CA LYS A 792 -34.28 20.37 -28.92
C LYS A 792 -32.92 20.26 -29.63
N HIS A 793 -32.84 19.96 -30.92
CA HIS A 793 -31.56 19.99 -31.67
C HIS A 793 -31.72 20.23 -33.17
N ILE A 794 -32.50 21.24 -33.57
CA ILE A 794 -32.61 21.64 -34.98
C ILE A 794 -32.48 23.15 -35.07
N GLN A 795 -31.28 23.59 -35.45
CA GLN A 795 -31.04 24.91 -36.04
C GLN A 795 -30.86 24.79 -37.57
N LEU A 796 -31.51 23.81 -38.18
CA LEU A 796 -31.59 23.66 -39.63
C LEU A 796 -33.06 23.57 -40.01
N SER A 797 -33.66 24.72 -40.32
CA SER A 797 -34.93 24.79 -41.03
C SER A 797 -34.77 24.07 -42.37
N THR A 798 -35.12 22.79 -42.43
CA THR A 798 -35.01 22.02 -43.67
C THR A 798 -36.11 22.47 -44.61
N ASP A 799 -35.72 23.22 -45.63
CA ASP A 799 -36.58 23.55 -46.77
C ASP A 799 -37.13 22.26 -47.43
N CYS A 800 -38.32 22.35 -48.03
CA CYS A 800 -39.03 21.24 -48.66
C CYS A 800 -38.14 20.48 -49.67
N SER A 801 -37.30 21.20 -50.42
CA SER A 801 -36.37 20.60 -51.39
C SER A 801 -35.31 19.71 -50.72
N SER A 802 -34.80 20.10 -49.54
CA SER A 802 -33.78 19.34 -48.80
C SER A 802 -34.34 18.03 -48.23
N ARG A 803 -35.61 18.05 -47.81
CA ARG A 803 -36.34 16.86 -47.35
C ARG A 803 -36.61 15.89 -48.50
N ILE A 804 -37.04 16.39 -49.66
CA ILE A 804 -37.28 15.57 -50.86
C ILE A 804 -35.97 14.93 -51.35
N ASN A 805 -34.89 15.70 -51.39
CA ASN A 805 -33.57 15.19 -51.78
C ASN A 805 -33.05 14.10 -50.81
N ALA A 806 -33.29 14.27 -49.50
CA ALA A 806 -32.96 13.24 -48.51
C ALA A 806 -33.78 11.94 -48.73
N ILE A 807 -35.09 12.05 -48.99
CA ILE A 807 -35.95 10.89 -49.29
C ILE A 807 -35.46 10.14 -50.53
N VAL A 808 -35.14 10.85 -51.62
CA VAL A 808 -34.59 10.22 -52.83
C VAL A 808 -33.23 9.57 -52.57
N SER A 809 -32.35 10.24 -51.82
CA SER A 809 -31.04 9.68 -51.45
C SER A 809 -31.19 8.39 -50.63
N ILE A 810 -32.16 8.32 -49.71
CA ILE A 810 -32.48 7.10 -48.95
C ILE A 810 -32.91 5.97 -49.91
N LEU A 811 -33.80 6.26 -50.86
CA LEU A 811 -34.27 5.27 -51.84
C LEU A 811 -33.14 4.76 -52.74
N VAL A 812 -32.22 5.63 -53.16
CA VAL A 812 -30.99 5.24 -53.89
C VAL A 812 -30.13 4.31 -53.04
N LEU A 813 -29.90 4.65 -51.77
CA LEU A 813 -29.11 3.84 -50.84
C LEU A 813 -29.74 2.48 -50.57
N MET A 814 -31.06 2.41 -50.44
CA MET A 814 -31.78 1.15 -50.30
C MET A 814 -31.72 0.30 -51.57
N HIS A 815 -31.70 0.91 -52.76
CA HIS A 815 -31.57 0.20 -54.03
C HIS A 815 -30.15 -0.35 -54.26
N LYS A 816 -29.12 0.32 -53.73
CA LYS A 816 -27.73 -0.18 -53.72
C LYS A 816 -27.54 -1.44 -52.85
N GLU A 817 -28.37 -1.65 -51.83
CA GLU A 817 -28.30 -2.84 -50.95
C GLU A 817 -29.15 -4.00 -51.50
N VAL A 818 -28.48 -5.05 -52.01
CA VAL A 818 -29.07 -6.17 -52.78
C VAL A 818 -30.28 -6.83 -52.12
N LYS A 819 -30.28 -6.97 -50.78
CA LYS A 819 -31.39 -7.60 -50.05
C LYS A 819 -32.66 -6.74 -50.05
N VAL A 820 -32.49 -5.44 -49.85
CA VAL A 820 -33.60 -4.47 -49.80
C VAL A 820 -34.11 -4.16 -51.21
N GLN A 821 -33.22 -4.12 -52.20
CA GLN A 821 -33.55 -3.92 -53.62
C GLN A 821 -34.66 -4.88 -54.10
N LYS A 822 -34.56 -6.17 -53.76
CA LYS A 822 -35.54 -7.21 -54.13
C LYS A 822 -36.93 -7.00 -53.51
N ILE A 823 -37.02 -6.26 -52.41
CA ILE A 823 -38.28 -5.99 -51.70
C ILE A 823 -38.83 -4.62 -52.12
N ILE A 824 -37.97 -3.64 -52.40
CA ILE A 824 -38.40 -2.38 -53.02
C ILE A 824 -39.00 -2.63 -54.40
N SER A 825 -38.45 -3.57 -55.19
CA SER A 825 -39.02 -3.91 -56.49
C SER A 825 -40.45 -4.45 -56.40
N SER A 826 -40.85 -5.05 -55.27
CA SER A 826 -42.24 -5.48 -55.05
C SER A 826 -43.18 -4.34 -54.65
N HIS A 827 -42.66 -3.15 -54.32
CA HIS A 827 -43.41 -1.95 -53.94
C HIS A 827 -43.25 -0.82 -54.98
N LYS A 828 -43.05 -1.19 -56.26
CA LYS A 828 -42.83 -0.24 -57.36
C LYS A 828 -43.93 0.82 -57.47
N ALA A 829 -45.18 0.45 -57.23
CA ALA A 829 -46.32 1.36 -57.28
C ALA A 829 -46.21 2.53 -56.27
N ASP A 830 -45.68 2.29 -55.06
CA ASP A 830 -45.50 3.33 -54.05
C ASP A 830 -44.37 4.30 -54.44
N VAL A 831 -43.30 3.78 -55.05
CA VAL A 831 -42.16 4.58 -55.56
C VAL A 831 -42.58 5.41 -56.78
N ASP A 832 -43.34 4.83 -57.71
CA ASP A 832 -43.89 5.54 -58.87
C ASP A 832 -44.87 6.65 -58.44
N HIS A 833 -45.64 6.41 -57.37
CA HIS A 833 -46.52 7.43 -56.79
C HIS A 833 -45.73 8.59 -56.16
N MET A 834 -44.59 8.34 -55.50
CA MET A 834 -43.69 9.41 -55.04
C MET A 834 -43.10 10.21 -56.21
N LEU A 835 -42.70 9.54 -57.29
CA LEU A 835 -42.16 10.17 -58.49
C LEU A 835 -43.19 11.12 -59.14
N GLN A 836 -44.46 10.70 -59.23
CA GLN A 836 -45.55 11.55 -59.72
C GLN A 836 -45.83 12.75 -58.81
N LYS A 837 -45.71 12.59 -57.48
CA LYS A 837 -45.84 13.69 -56.53
C LYS A 837 -44.71 14.73 -56.66
N ILE A 838 -43.47 14.28 -56.83
CA ILE A 838 -42.33 15.18 -57.06
C ILE A 838 -42.49 15.96 -58.37
N LEU A 839 -42.97 15.30 -59.43
CA LEU A 839 -43.31 15.96 -60.70
C LEU A 839 -44.39 17.04 -60.52
N SER A 840 -45.45 16.75 -59.76
CA SER A 840 -46.54 17.71 -59.53
C SER A 840 -46.06 18.96 -58.78
N LEU A 841 -45.10 18.80 -57.86
CA LEU A 841 -44.47 19.91 -57.13
C LEU A 841 -43.53 20.74 -58.02
N GLN A 842 -42.89 20.11 -59.00
CA GLN A 842 -42.04 20.80 -59.98
C GLN A 842 -42.85 21.62 -60.99
N SER A 843 -44.08 21.17 -61.31
CA SER A 843 -45.01 21.86 -62.21
C SER A 843 -45.90 22.91 -61.54
N SER A 844 -45.91 22.98 -60.21
CA SER A 844 -46.69 23.95 -59.45
C SER A 844 -46.04 25.33 -59.49
N GLU A 845 -46.73 26.33 -60.05
CA GLU A 845 -46.28 27.74 -60.05
C GLU A 845 -46.44 28.43 -58.68
N GLU A 846 -47.10 27.80 -57.71
CA GLU A 846 -47.53 28.41 -56.43
C GLU A 846 -46.50 28.37 -55.29
N THR A 847 -45.34 27.75 -55.47
CA THR A 847 -44.31 27.66 -54.42
C THR A 847 -43.15 28.62 -54.70
N SER A 848 -42.87 29.54 -53.77
CA SER A 848 -41.79 30.52 -53.85
C SER A 848 -40.41 29.87 -53.65
N MET A 849 -40.04 28.91 -54.50
CA MET A 849 -38.78 28.17 -54.40
C MET A 849 -37.62 28.93 -55.06
N THR A 850 -36.46 28.91 -54.41
CA THR A 850 -35.22 29.46 -54.96
C THR A 850 -34.69 28.61 -56.12
N ILE A 851 -33.80 29.19 -56.95
CA ILE A 851 -33.19 28.46 -58.10
C ILE A 851 -32.45 27.21 -57.63
N GLU A 852 -31.79 27.27 -56.47
CA GLU A 852 -31.06 26.15 -55.88
C GLU A 852 -31.99 25.01 -55.43
N GLU A 853 -33.18 25.35 -54.91
CA GLU A 853 -34.21 24.39 -54.50
C GLU A 853 -34.84 23.68 -55.69
N LYS A 854 -35.13 24.43 -56.77
CA LYS A 854 -35.61 23.87 -58.04
C LYS A 854 -34.58 22.93 -58.68
N HIS A 855 -33.29 23.27 -58.61
CA HIS A 855 -32.21 22.40 -59.09
C HIS A 855 -32.10 21.11 -58.26
N LYS A 856 -32.14 21.19 -56.92
CA LYS A 856 -32.14 20.02 -56.02
C LYS A 856 -33.33 19.09 -56.29
N LEU A 857 -34.52 19.65 -56.51
CA LEU A 857 -35.73 18.91 -56.89
C LEU A 857 -35.59 18.20 -58.24
N HIS A 858 -35.06 18.90 -59.25
CA HIS A 858 -34.81 18.29 -60.57
C HIS A 858 -33.79 17.15 -60.49
N CYS A 859 -32.70 17.32 -59.74
CA CYS A 859 -31.71 16.25 -59.51
C CYS A 859 -32.30 15.05 -58.78
N ALA A 860 -33.12 15.28 -57.75
CA ALA A 860 -33.83 14.23 -57.02
C ALA A 860 -34.83 13.49 -57.94
N PHE A 861 -35.54 14.21 -58.81
CA PHE A 861 -36.43 13.62 -59.80
C PHE A 861 -35.69 12.71 -60.79
N GLU A 862 -34.59 13.17 -61.38
CA GLU A 862 -33.83 12.36 -62.34
C GLU A 862 -33.18 11.14 -61.67
N GLN A 863 -32.65 11.27 -60.44
CA GLN A 863 -32.14 10.13 -59.68
C GLN A 863 -33.22 9.06 -59.40
N LEU A 864 -34.42 9.49 -59.01
CA LEU A 864 -35.53 8.56 -58.75
C LEU A 864 -36.05 7.91 -60.03
N LYS A 865 -36.06 8.63 -61.15
CA LYS A 865 -36.43 8.13 -62.48
C LYS A 865 -35.45 7.07 -63.01
N VAL A 866 -34.15 7.21 -62.72
CA VAL A 866 -33.16 6.17 -63.02
C VAL A 866 -33.46 4.88 -62.24
N LEU A 867 -33.88 4.97 -60.98
CA LEU A 867 -34.24 3.81 -60.17
C LEU A 867 -35.51 3.08 -60.66
N THR A 868 -36.52 3.82 -61.15
CA THR A 868 -37.75 3.21 -61.66
C THR A 868 -37.58 2.58 -63.04
N SER A 869 -36.65 3.10 -63.85
CA SER A 869 -36.33 2.62 -65.21
C SER A 869 -35.33 1.46 -65.26
N THR A 870 -34.34 1.38 -64.36
CA THR A 870 -33.38 0.26 -64.30
C THR A 870 -33.99 -1.09 -63.90
N SER A 871 -35.22 -1.10 -63.36
CA SER A 871 -35.94 -2.33 -63.02
C SER A 871 -36.48 -3.13 -64.22
N THR A 872 -36.48 -2.55 -65.44
CA THR A 872 -37.04 -3.20 -66.65
C THR A 872 -36.01 -3.79 -67.61
N SER A 873 -34.71 -3.60 -67.38
CA SER A 873 -33.66 -4.21 -68.22
C SER A 873 -32.53 -4.76 -67.37
N GLY A 874 -32.43 -6.09 -67.28
CA GLY A 874 -31.41 -6.80 -66.49
C GLY A 874 -30.00 -6.75 -67.08
N VAL A 875 -29.41 -5.56 -67.23
CA VAL A 875 -27.97 -5.39 -67.52
C VAL A 875 -27.45 -4.16 -66.75
N PRO A 876 -26.34 -4.28 -66.00
CA PRO A 876 -25.76 -3.14 -65.30
C PRO A 876 -24.95 -2.27 -66.26
N ALA A 877 -25.07 -0.95 -66.11
CA ALA A 877 -24.10 0.02 -66.61
C ALA A 877 -23.50 0.78 -65.41
N ILE A 878 -22.32 0.32 -65.00
CA ILE A 878 -21.10 0.98 -64.48
C ILE A 878 -20.36 -0.04 -63.62
#